data_AF-A0A366H9V3-F1
#
_entry.id   AF-A0A366H9V3-F1
#
_cell.length_a   1.000
_cell.length_b   1.000
_cell.length_c   1.000
_cell.angle_alpha   90.00
_cell.angle_beta   90.00
_cell.angle_gamma   90.00
#
_symmetry.space_group_name_H-M   'P 1'
#
loop_
_entity.id
_entity.type
_entity.pdbx_description
1 polymer ?
#
loop_
_entity_poly.entity_id
_entity_poly.type
_entity_poly.pdbx_seq_one_letter_code
_entity_poly.pdbx_strand_id
1 'polypeptide(L)'
;MHYQIDIFASETADESEWILTGWASTSEDVIWSGHIEVDGKYSGPLSCGWPRPDVLEVFSSQCWSEHVGIRAQVFLPHGLPSGDHELALVFANRKGVELGLVKHQFTTTRDLAAVVPAVTKPQVDERHPQAGYLELLEKTLLGLPYAQGMESLAREEGRDWPSHAHSMIGRTRMHHLRACTETALVEKVPGDFIETGVWRGGACIMMRGVLHAYGDTSRKVWVADSFQGLPRPNEKVYPADSGDTLFACTELAIPLQQVKQNFAHYGLLDGQVQFLEGWFSQTLPGAEISNIAVLRLDGDMYESTMDALIHLYPKLSPGGFCIIDDYGTIPACRQAVRDYRAAHGIQEPVSMIDWGGAFWRKKGDGLTFSHAPAAAPLPVRAGEDIPNSSRQTTVAPPTSSDWLTLVSPALADPRLFRHDSVWTEHIPFAFWLVEHLRPRTVVELGLHTGGAYCAFCQAVEMSGLDTRCHGVGEDATALQNLRAHHDPRYAGFSKLVQCRFSEALVQFEDGSIDLLHLDGAHLYEHVKADFESWLPKMSARGMVLLHGTHVRAHGSGVLRFWEEVKDRYASFEFHHGSGLGVLAVGGDIPQMVLQTLFAPGERLGAVRRLFSTLGARLTLLQTSDRVRDYDRTVADLKSKKLQLEAQQSLFQKSFAELAERFETTREHAPAPQYEPTPPRKALPADTTLRGAARDFWNHLRYQCLAAVPWLQGSSRQARYAMIESSGLFDTDFYKSQLPPGIAVKAPVLHYLLIGWRCGLSPHPHFDAPWYAHTYQEQLKGREPLVDFLEKGWKKNRRPNPSFDPKWYRDTYMAKGDKETQPFRHYLETGMAQGFKPSATAL
;
A
#
# COMPACT_ATOMS: atom_id res chain seq x y z
N MET A 1 12.38 24.80 13.66
CA MET A 1 13.44 23.84 14.04
C MET A 1 14.68 24.64 14.43
N HIS A 2 15.58 24.07 15.23
CA HIS A 2 16.97 24.54 15.30
C HIS A 2 17.80 23.56 14.47
N TYR A 3 18.37 24.04 13.36
CA TYR A 3 19.20 23.22 12.49
C TYR A 3 20.67 23.54 12.74
N GLN A 4 21.39 22.62 13.39
CA GLN A 4 22.77 22.37 13.03
C GLN A 4 22.72 21.20 12.04
N ILE A 5 23.24 21.42 10.84
CA ILE A 5 23.44 20.39 9.82
C ILE A 5 24.88 20.58 9.36
N ASP A 6 25.75 19.73 9.86
CA ASP A 6 27.13 19.67 9.40
C ASP A 6 27.13 18.90 8.08
N ILE A 7 27.39 19.60 6.97
CA ILE A 7 27.44 19.04 5.62
C ILE A 7 28.86 18.58 5.34
N PHE A 8 29.03 17.28 5.15
CA PHE A 8 30.27 16.67 4.68
C PHE A 8 30.05 16.23 3.23
N ALA A 9 30.67 16.96 2.30
CA ALA A 9 30.65 16.65 0.89
C ALA A 9 31.87 15.78 0.51
N SER A 10 31.64 14.72 -0.28
CA SER A 10 32.70 14.10 -1.07
C SER A 10 32.46 14.41 -2.55
N GLU A 11 33.41 15.11 -3.16
CA GLU A 11 33.39 15.49 -4.57
C GLU A 11 33.87 14.31 -5.46
N THR A 12 33.29 14.18 -6.65
CA THR A 12 33.90 13.36 -7.72
C THR A 12 35.12 14.05 -8.31
N ALA A 13 36.03 13.28 -8.94
CA ALA A 13 37.24 13.82 -9.56
C ALA A 13 37.00 14.78 -10.74
N ASP A 14 35.76 14.88 -11.23
CA ASP A 14 35.29 15.82 -12.23
C ASP A 14 34.41 16.96 -11.67
N GLU A 15 34.18 16.99 -10.34
CA GLU A 15 33.37 17.95 -9.57
C GLU A 15 31.87 18.00 -9.94
N SER A 16 31.38 17.12 -10.82
CA SER A 16 30.00 17.19 -11.36
C SER A 16 28.92 16.64 -10.42
N GLU A 17 29.32 15.81 -9.45
CA GLU A 17 28.44 15.04 -8.57
C GLU A 17 28.96 15.09 -7.12
N TRP A 18 28.14 15.54 -6.19
CA TRP A 18 28.49 15.62 -4.76
C TRP A 18 27.65 14.64 -3.95
N ILE A 19 28.28 13.87 -3.07
CA ILE A 19 27.57 13.13 -2.03
C ILE A 19 27.59 13.98 -0.77
N LEU A 20 26.42 14.49 -0.37
CA LEU A 20 26.25 15.14 0.92
C LEU A 20 25.90 14.08 1.95
N THR A 21 26.64 14.06 3.04
CA THR A 21 26.27 13.36 4.27
C THR A 21 26.16 14.36 5.40
N GLY A 22 25.22 14.12 6.31
CA GLY A 22 24.99 14.99 7.45
C GLY A 22 23.88 14.46 8.34
N TRP A 23 23.54 15.23 9.37
CA TRP A 23 22.48 14.90 10.31
C TRP A 23 21.61 16.13 10.56
N ALA A 24 20.33 15.92 10.90
CA ALA A 24 19.45 16.98 11.39
C ALA A 24 18.80 16.57 12.71
N SER A 25 18.81 17.46 13.70
CA SER A 25 18.03 17.29 14.93
C SER A 25 16.54 17.54 14.65
N THR A 26 15.69 16.54 14.85
CA THR A 26 14.24 16.66 14.58
C THR A 26 13.42 15.91 15.62
N SER A 27 12.24 16.43 15.95
CA SER A 27 11.25 15.67 16.72
C SER A 27 10.77 14.44 15.92
N GLU A 28 10.78 13.28 16.57
CA GLU A 28 10.81 11.89 16.05
C GLU A 28 9.89 11.51 14.86
N ASP A 29 8.86 12.29 14.53
CA ASP A 29 7.84 11.96 13.51
C ASP A 29 7.93 12.82 12.22
N VAL A 30 8.84 13.79 12.13
CA VAL A 30 8.62 14.96 11.27
C VAL A 30 9.26 14.88 9.87
N ILE A 31 10.58 14.68 9.71
CA ILE A 31 11.26 14.69 8.40
C ILE A 31 11.31 13.29 7.77
N TRP A 32 10.83 13.12 6.53
CA TRP A 32 10.74 11.81 5.85
C TRP A 32 11.37 11.80 4.44
N SER A 33 11.22 12.89 3.69
CA SER A 33 11.77 13.05 2.33
C SER A 33 12.09 14.52 2.10
N GLY A 34 12.46 14.89 0.87
CA GLY A 34 12.73 16.27 0.50
C GLY A 34 13.33 16.38 -0.90
N HIS A 35 13.87 17.56 -1.21
CA HIS A 35 14.64 17.79 -2.42
C HIS A 35 15.80 18.75 -2.19
N ILE A 36 16.67 18.83 -3.18
CA ILE A 36 17.85 19.66 -3.21
C ILE A 36 17.65 20.73 -4.28
N GLU A 37 18.04 21.95 -4.00
CA GLU A 37 18.12 23.04 -4.96
C GLU A 37 19.55 23.61 -5.00
N VAL A 38 19.99 24.07 -6.16
CA VAL A 38 21.22 24.87 -6.33
C VAL A 38 20.83 26.15 -7.05
N ASP A 39 21.10 27.30 -6.44
CA ASP A 39 20.64 28.64 -6.85
C ASP A 39 19.12 28.67 -7.14
N GLY A 40 18.32 28.01 -6.29
CA GLY A 40 16.86 27.89 -6.42
C GLY A 40 16.38 26.98 -7.56
N LYS A 41 17.26 26.18 -8.17
CA LYS A 41 16.90 25.17 -9.20
C LYS A 41 16.99 23.77 -8.62
N TYR A 42 15.93 22.98 -8.77
CA TYR A 42 15.91 21.56 -8.39
C TYR A 42 17.11 20.79 -8.97
N SER A 43 17.89 20.17 -8.08
CA SER A 43 19.12 19.42 -8.37
C SER A 43 18.93 17.90 -8.14
N GLY A 44 18.04 17.50 -7.23
CA GLY A 44 17.77 16.08 -6.97
C GLY A 44 16.85 15.83 -5.77
N PRO A 45 16.46 14.56 -5.52
CA PRO A 45 15.72 14.17 -4.32
C PRO A 45 16.65 14.11 -3.08
N LEU A 46 16.10 14.45 -1.91
CA LEU A 46 16.81 14.40 -0.63
C LEU A 46 16.34 13.19 0.17
N SER A 47 17.25 12.24 0.45
CA SER A 47 16.89 10.99 1.11
C SER A 47 17.19 11.03 2.61
N CYS A 48 16.12 11.15 3.40
CA CYS A 48 16.16 11.14 4.86
C CYS A 48 15.84 9.75 5.43
N GLY A 49 16.41 9.40 6.59
CA GLY A 49 16.15 8.11 7.23
C GLY A 49 16.71 7.94 8.66
N TRP A 50 16.27 6.87 9.31
CA TRP A 50 16.55 6.53 10.71
C TRP A 50 16.67 5.01 10.89
N PRO A 51 17.75 4.49 11.51
CA PRO A 51 19.14 4.92 11.35
C PRO A 51 19.76 4.30 10.08
N ARG A 52 20.74 4.98 9.47
CA ARG A 52 21.47 4.45 8.30
C ARG A 52 22.80 3.81 8.73
N PRO A 53 23.07 2.51 8.45
CA PRO A 53 24.34 1.87 8.81
C PRO A 53 25.56 2.57 8.20
N ASP A 54 25.45 3.02 6.95
CA ASP A 54 26.49 3.73 6.20
C ASP A 54 26.81 5.14 6.72
N VAL A 55 25.92 5.73 7.51
CA VAL A 55 26.15 7.03 8.19
C VAL A 55 26.69 6.84 9.60
N LEU A 56 26.42 5.69 10.23
CA LEU A 56 26.77 5.42 11.63
C LEU A 56 28.25 5.11 11.86
N GLU A 57 28.94 4.44 10.95
CA GLU A 57 30.34 4.02 11.20
C GLU A 57 31.30 5.21 11.34
N VAL A 58 31.15 6.25 10.50
CA VAL A 58 32.06 7.41 10.46
C VAL A 58 31.86 8.34 11.66
N PHE A 59 30.66 8.39 12.26
CA PHE A 59 30.26 9.39 13.25
C PHE A 59 29.62 8.82 14.53
N SER A 60 29.92 7.56 14.86
CA SER A 60 29.36 6.80 16.00
C SER A 60 29.48 7.47 17.37
N SER A 61 30.37 8.45 17.55
CA SER A 61 30.56 9.21 18.79
C SER A 61 29.73 10.50 18.90
N GLN A 62 28.98 10.89 17.86
CA GLN A 62 28.24 12.16 17.80
C GLN A 62 26.73 12.02 17.51
N CYS A 63 26.27 10.89 16.95
CA CYS A 63 24.85 10.68 16.67
C CYS A 63 24.06 10.18 17.89
N TRP A 64 23.13 11.00 18.39
CA TRP A 64 22.16 10.63 19.43
C TRP A 64 20.82 10.20 18.84
N SER A 65 19.95 9.58 19.65
CA SER A 65 18.61 9.08 19.30
C SER A 65 17.55 10.17 19.02
N GLU A 66 17.95 11.31 18.47
CA GLU A 66 17.10 12.44 18.07
C GLU A 66 17.56 13.06 16.73
N HIS A 67 18.49 12.39 16.03
CA HIS A 67 19.12 12.84 14.81
C HIS A 67 18.71 11.99 13.61
N VAL A 68 18.18 12.63 12.56
CA VAL A 68 17.88 12.01 11.27
C VAL A 68 19.16 11.98 10.43
N GLY A 69 19.53 10.80 9.93
CA GLY A 69 20.64 10.66 8.99
C GLY A 69 20.23 11.15 7.60
N ILE A 70 20.97 12.11 7.07
CA ILE A 70 20.76 12.68 5.75
C ILE A 70 21.83 12.16 4.81
N ARG A 71 21.41 11.60 3.68
CA ARG A 71 22.29 11.33 2.54
C ARG A 71 21.63 11.85 1.27
N ALA A 72 22.36 12.67 0.54
CA ALA A 72 21.87 13.34 -0.66
C ALA A 72 22.90 13.24 -1.78
N GLN A 73 22.44 13.10 -3.02
CA GLN A 73 23.29 13.11 -4.20
C GLN A 73 22.92 14.34 -5.02
N VAL A 74 23.83 15.30 -5.07
CA VAL A 74 23.65 16.60 -5.75
C VAL A 74 24.26 16.49 -7.12
N PHE A 75 23.49 16.84 -8.14
CA PHE A 75 24.00 17.09 -9.47
C PHE A 75 24.04 18.59 -9.66
N LEU A 76 25.24 19.18 -9.76
CA LEU A 76 25.36 20.62 -9.94
C LEU A 76 24.76 21.02 -11.30
N PRO A 77 24.01 22.14 -11.39
CA PRO A 77 23.38 22.55 -12.64
C PRO A 77 24.40 22.70 -13.78
N HIS A 78 24.08 22.20 -14.97
CA HIS A 78 24.95 22.38 -16.13
C HIS A 78 25.09 23.86 -16.49
N GLY A 79 26.32 24.28 -16.79
CA GLY A 79 26.63 25.70 -17.04
C GLY A 79 26.61 26.57 -15.79
N LEU A 80 26.76 25.99 -14.58
CA LEU A 80 27.05 26.75 -13.36
C LEU A 80 28.42 27.45 -13.56
N PRO A 81 28.50 28.79 -13.50
CA PRO A 81 29.76 29.51 -13.68
C PRO A 81 30.71 29.27 -12.49
N SER A 82 31.97 29.67 -12.62
CA SER A 82 32.85 29.86 -11.46
C SER A 82 32.36 31.01 -10.59
N GLY A 83 32.13 30.78 -9.30
CA GLY A 83 31.63 31.79 -8.37
C GLY A 83 31.06 31.20 -7.09
N ASP A 84 30.39 32.04 -6.29
CA ASP A 84 29.69 31.64 -5.08
C ASP A 84 28.24 31.24 -5.41
N HIS A 85 27.78 30.13 -4.83
CA HIS A 85 26.50 29.47 -5.10
C HIS A 85 25.81 29.03 -3.82
N GLU A 86 24.48 28.97 -3.86
CA GLU A 86 23.65 28.51 -2.76
C GLU A 86 23.09 27.11 -3.01
N LEU A 87 23.47 26.16 -2.16
CA LEU A 87 22.84 24.85 -2.02
C LEU A 87 21.72 24.94 -0.98
N ALA A 88 20.49 24.56 -1.33
CA ALA A 88 19.38 24.45 -0.38
C ALA A 88 18.87 23.00 -0.25
N LEU A 89 18.82 22.50 0.98
CA LEU A 89 18.22 21.22 1.35
C LEU A 89 16.80 21.49 1.85
N VAL A 90 15.80 21.15 1.06
CA VAL A 90 14.38 21.35 1.36
C VAL A 90 13.80 20.08 1.96
N PHE A 91 13.31 20.16 3.19
CA PHE A 91 12.79 18.99 3.93
C PHE A 91 11.26 18.92 3.86
N ALA A 92 10.72 17.72 3.70
CA ALA A 92 9.28 17.45 3.68
C ALA A 92 8.88 16.35 4.66
N ASN A 93 7.64 16.44 5.16
CA ASN A 93 7.04 15.36 5.96
C ASN A 93 6.45 14.26 5.07
N ARG A 94 5.94 13.20 5.71
CA ARG A 94 5.29 12.04 5.08
C ARG A 94 4.07 12.36 4.18
N LYS A 95 3.66 13.63 4.05
CA LYS A 95 2.59 14.10 3.15
C LYS A 95 3.10 15.06 2.06
N GLY A 96 4.40 15.15 1.85
CA GLY A 96 5.03 16.05 0.88
C GLY A 96 4.95 17.54 1.25
N VAL A 97 4.51 17.88 2.47
CA VAL A 97 4.46 19.27 2.92
C VAL A 97 5.84 19.68 3.39
N GLU A 98 6.37 20.76 2.81
CA GLU A 98 7.62 21.37 3.22
C GLU A 98 7.59 21.78 4.70
N LEU A 99 8.68 21.45 5.39
CA LEU A 99 8.91 21.67 6.81
C LEU A 99 9.90 22.81 7.09
N GLY A 100 10.58 23.24 6.04
CA GLY A 100 11.66 24.22 6.06
C GLY A 100 12.85 23.71 5.24
N LEU A 101 13.76 24.64 4.96
CA LEU A 101 14.96 24.41 4.18
C LEU A 101 16.21 24.84 4.95
N VAL A 102 17.35 24.26 4.60
CA VAL A 102 18.68 24.68 5.09
C VAL A 102 19.55 25.04 3.92
N LYS A 103 20.14 26.25 3.96
CA LYS A 103 21.03 26.80 2.93
C LYS A 103 22.49 26.63 3.35
N HIS A 104 23.33 26.34 2.37
CA HIS A 104 24.78 26.26 2.48
C HIS A 104 25.40 26.99 1.29
N GLN A 105 26.46 27.76 1.54
CA GLN A 105 27.17 28.51 0.49
C GLN A 105 28.41 27.73 0.08
N PHE A 106 28.67 27.62 -1.21
CA PHE A 106 29.86 26.96 -1.77
C PHE A 106 30.42 27.74 -2.95
N THR A 107 31.70 27.54 -3.27
CA THR A 107 32.38 28.25 -4.37
C THR A 107 32.89 27.26 -5.41
N THR A 108 32.55 27.45 -6.68
CA THR A 108 33.09 26.69 -7.82
C THR A 108 34.37 27.36 -8.33
N THR A 109 35.44 26.59 -8.55
CA THR A 109 36.75 27.12 -8.99
C THR A 109 36.87 27.30 -10.50
N ARG A 110 35.91 26.76 -11.27
CA ARG A 110 35.85 26.77 -12.74
C ARG A 110 34.39 26.67 -13.21
N ASP A 111 34.13 27.16 -14.42
CA ASP A 111 32.83 26.98 -15.08
C ASP A 111 32.54 25.48 -15.30
N LEU A 112 31.41 24.99 -14.83
CA LEU A 112 30.94 23.64 -15.15
C LEU A 112 30.47 23.58 -16.60
N ALA A 113 30.90 22.55 -17.32
CA ALA A 113 30.62 22.40 -18.74
C ALA A 113 29.11 22.51 -19.04
N ALA A 114 28.75 23.46 -19.91
CA ALA A 114 27.39 23.64 -20.37
C ALA A 114 27.01 22.50 -21.34
N VAL A 115 26.41 21.44 -20.80
CA VAL A 115 25.74 20.42 -21.62
C VAL A 115 24.49 21.05 -22.26
N VAL A 116 24.34 20.82 -23.56
CA VAL A 116 23.24 21.32 -24.42
C VAL A 116 21.86 21.04 -23.78
N PRO A 117 20.86 21.94 -23.91
CA PRO A 117 19.76 22.03 -22.97
C PRO A 117 18.92 20.75 -22.83
N ALA A 118 18.51 20.51 -21.58
CA ALA A 118 17.37 19.68 -21.18
C ALA A 118 17.03 18.51 -22.11
N VAL A 119 17.60 17.33 -21.79
CA VAL A 119 16.91 16.07 -22.09
C VAL A 119 15.47 16.24 -21.60
N THR A 120 14.50 16.13 -22.51
CA THR A 120 13.09 16.08 -22.15
C THR A 120 12.92 14.99 -21.11
N LYS A 121 12.58 15.37 -19.86
CA LYS A 121 12.24 14.39 -18.83
C LYS A 121 11.13 13.52 -19.41
N PRO A 122 11.23 12.19 -19.33
CA PRO A 122 10.19 11.32 -19.84
C PRO A 122 8.89 11.67 -19.12
N GLN A 123 7.79 11.77 -19.87
CA GLN A 123 6.45 12.03 -19.34
C GLN A 123 5.51 10.92 -19.74
N VAL A 124 4.54 10.64 -18.87
CA VAL A 124 3.40 9.79 -19.21
C VAL A 124 2.43 10.56 -20.12
N ASP A 125 1.93 9.90 -21.16
CA ASP A 125 0.87 10.46 -22.01
C ASP A 125 -0.49 10.22 -21.36
N GLU A 126 -0.87 11.09 -20.42
CA GLU A 126 -2.17 11.07 -19.75
C GLU A 126 -3.36 11.17 -20.72
N ARG A 127 -3.13 11.63 -21.96
CA ARG A 127 -4.16 11.75 -23.00
C ARG A 127 -4.30 10.49 -23.85
N HIS A 128 -3.44 9.50 -23.67
CA HIS A 128 -3.51 8.25 -24.41
C HIS A 128 -4.82 7.50 -24.06
N PRO A 129 -5.59 6.96 -25.03
CA PRO A 129 -6.89 6.32 -24.75
C PRO A 129 -6.84 5.14 -23.76
N GLN A 130 -5.66 4.53 -23.58
CA GLN A 130 -5.40 3.44 -22.63
C GLN A 130 -4.66 3.89 -21.35
N ALA A 131 -4.54 5.19 -21.08
CA ALA A 131 -3.80 5.70 -19.91
C ALA A 131 -4.34 5.13 -18.58
N GLY A 132 -5.66 4.96 -18.45
CA GLY A 132 -6.29 4.34 -17.27
C GLY A 132 -6.03 2.83 -17.13
N TYR A 133 -5.82 2.11 -18.22
CA TYR A 133 -5.36 0.72 -18.17
C TYR A 133 -3.92 0.64 -17.64
N LEU A 134 -3.04 1.53 -18.11
CA LEU A 134 -1.65 1.58 -17.66
C LEU A 134 -1.52 2.04 -16.20
N GLU A 135 -2.36 2.99 -15.75
CA GLU A 135 -2.42 3.39 -14.33
C GLU A 135 -2.91 2.24 -13.42
N LEU A 136 -3.93 1.48 -13.87
CA LEU A 136 -4.40 0.30 -13.13
C LEU A 136 -3.34 -0.81 -13.10
N LEU A 137 -2.64 -1.03 -14.21
CA LEU A 137 -1.55 -2.00 -14.30
C LEU A 137 -0.40 -1.63 -13.35
N GLU A 138 0.08 -0.38 -13.39
CA GLU A 138 1.08 0.18 -12.46
C GLU A 138 0.72 -0.11 -11.00
N LYS A 139 -0.50 0.28 -10.59
CA LYS A 139 -0.98 0.06 -9.21
C LYS A 139 -1.06 -1.42 -8.85
N THR A 140 -1.54 -2.27 -9.76
CA THR A 140 -1.74 -3.71 -9.52
C THR A 140 -0.41 -4.44 -9.40
N LEU A 141 0.58 -4.11 -10.24
CA LEU A 141 1.93 -4.69 -10.18
C LEU A 141 2.65 -4.36 -8.86
N LEU A 142 2.38 -3.18 -8.31
CA LEU A 142 2.85 -2.70 -7.01
C LEU A 142 1.96 -3.14 -5.83
N GLY A 143 0.88 -3.88 -6.09
CA GLY A 143 -0.04 -4.41 -5.08
C GLY A 143 -0.87 -3.36 -4.33
N LEU A 144 -0.94 -2.12 -4.82
CA LEU A 144 -1.64 -0.99 -4.17
C LEU A 144 -3.18 -1.18 -4.03
N PRO A 145 -3.90 -1.87 -4.94
CA PRO A 145 -5.34 -2.09 -4.79
C PRO A 145 -5.77 -3.03 -3.65
N TYR A 146 -4.83 -3.74 -3.02
CA TYR A 146 -5.13 -4.78 -2.03
C TYR A 146 -4.87 -4.28 -0.59
N ALA A 147 -5.61 -4.81 0.39
CA ALA A 147 -5.63 -4.31 1.78
C ALA A 147 -4.29 -4.36 2.57
N GLN A 148 -3.21 -4.89 2.00
CA GLN A 148 -1.84 -4.82 2.54
C GLN A 148 -0.94 -3.80 1.80
N GLY A 149 -1.32 -3.36 0.61
CA GLY A 149 -0.65 -2.31 -0.16
C GLY A 149 -1.13 -0.91 0.23
N MET A 150 -1.16 -0.60 1.53
CA MET A 150 -1.44 0.76 1.99
C MET A 150 -0.49 1.74 1.28
N GLU A 151 -1.03 2.90 0.88
CA GLU A 151 -0.26 4.06 0.41
C GLU A 151 0.73 4.50 1.50
N SER A 152 1.90 3.88 1.46
CA SER A 152 2.99 4.07 2.37
C SER A 152 4.15 4.62 1.57
N LEU A 153 4.86 5.60 2.13
CA LEU A 153 6.04 6.17 1.50
C LEU A 153 7.07 5.09 1.12
N ALA A 154 7.12 3.98 1.88
CA ALA A 154 7.93 2.82 1.56
C ALA A 154 7.52 2.14 0.24
N ARG A 155 6.23 1.97 -0.06
CA ARG A 155 5.79 1.44 -1.37
C ARG A 155 5.83 2.49 -2.49
N GLU A 156 5.60 3.76 -2.16
CA GLU A 156 5.70 4.86 -3.12
C GLU A 156 7.14 4.96 -3.66
N GLU A 157 8.14 4.93 -2.77
CA GLU A 157 9.56 5.05 -3.09
C GLU A 157 10.29 3.70 -3.25
N GLY A 158 9.63 2.55 -3.12
CA GLY A 158 10.24 1.22 -3.28
C GLY A 158 11.32 0.90 -2.23
N ARG A 159 11.06 1.23 -0.96
CA ARG A 159 11.90 0.91 0.22
C ARG A 159 11.48 -0.37 0.95
N ASP A 160 10.50 -1.12 0.44
CA ASP A 160 10.00 -2.35 1.07
C ASP A 160 10.01 -3.56 0.13
N TRP A 161 10.08 -4.76 0.71
CA TRP A 161 10.01 -6.02 -0.04
C TRP A 161 8.57 -6.57 0.04
N PRO A 162 7.77 -6.44 -1.03
CA PRO A 162 6.35 -6.76 -0.96
C PRO A 162 6.13 -8.28 -0.94
N SER A 163 5.40 -8.75 0.09
CA SER A 163 5.03 -10.16 0.25
C SER A 163 4.37 -10.77 -0.99
N HIS A 164 3.47 -10.02 -1.65
CA HIS A 164 2.65 -10.52 -2.77
C HIS A 164 2.70 -9.69 -4.07
N ALA A 165 3.28 -8.49 -4.09
CA ALA A 165 3.33 -7.68 -5.32
C ALA A 165 4.35 -8.24 -6.32
N HIS A 166 4.19 -7.94 -7.61
CA HIS A 166 5.06 -8.46 -8.69
C HIS A 166 6.28 -7.58 -8.98
N SER A 167 6.39 -6.40 -8.36
CA SER A 167 7.59 -5.57 -8.38
C SER A 167 7.80 -4.89 -7.02
N MET A 168 9.06 -4.68 -6.64
CA MET A 168 9.47 -3.98 -5.40
C MET A 168 9.97 -2.55 -5.63
N ILE A 169 10.12 -2.13 -6.90
CA ILE A 169 10.78 -0.88 -7.30
C ILE A 169 10.00 0.38 -6.86
N GLY A 170 8.76 0.19 -6.41
CA GLY A 170 7.89 1.26 -5.96
C GLY A 170 7.27 2.06 -7.09
N ARG A 171 6.41 3.01 -6.72
CA ARG A 171 5.64 3.79 -7.68
C ARG A 171 6.49 4.79 -8.43
N THR A 172 7.42 5.49 -7.78
CA THR A 172 8.24 6.52 -8.44
C THR A 172 9.07 5.92 -9.60
N ARG A 173 9.78 4.81 -9.36
CA ARG A 173 10.53 4.09 -10.43
C ARG A 173 9.63 3.43 -11.47
N MET A 174 8.50 2.81 -11.08
CA MET A 174 7.56 2.22 -12.04
C MET A 174 6.93 3.25 -12.98
N HIS A 175 6.54 4.41 -12.43
CA HIS A 175 5.97 5.51 -13.19
C HIS A 175 7.02 6.15 -14.14
N HIS A 176 8.27 6.27 -13.68
CA HIS A 176 9.38 6.70 -14.53
C HIS A 176 9.67 5.69 -15.67
N LEU A 177 9.70 4.39 -15.38
CA LEU A 177 9.88 3.33 -16.39
C LEU A 177 8.78 3.40 -17.46
N ARG A 178 7.52 3.53 -17.03
CA ARG A 178 6.39 3.76 -17.92
C ARG A 178 6.65 4.97 -18.82
N ALA A 179 6.97 6.12 -18.24
CA ALA A 179 7.24 7.36 -18.98
C ALA A 179 8.39 7.20 -19.99
N CYS A 180 9.47 6.50 -19.65
CA CYS A 180 10.56 6.17 -20.58
C CYS A 180 10.07 5.33 -21.77
N THR A 181 9.29 4.28 -21.52
CA THR A 181 8.75 3.43 -22.60
C THR A 181 7.76 4.16 -23.49
N GLU A 182 6.85 4.96 -22.94
CA GLU A 182 5.91 5.79 -23.71
C GLU A 182 6.66 6.84 -24.54
N THR A 183 7.64 7.53 -23.95
CA THR A 183 8.48 8.51 -24.67
C THR A 183 9.27 7.85 -25.81
N ALA A 184 9.83 6.67 -25.60
CA ALA A 184 10.55 5.92 -26.63
C ALA A 184 9.65 5.48 -27.82
N LEU A 185 8.37 5.21 -27.56
CA LEU A 185 7.37 4.94 -28.61
C LEU A 185 6.99 6.22 -29.37
N VAL A 186 6.64 7.29 -28.64
CA VAL A 186 6.20 8.58 -29.21
C VAL A 186 7.30 9.23 -30.05
N GLU A 187 8.54 9.27 -29.56
CA GLU A 187 9.70 9.78 -30.28
C GLU A 187 10.28 8.76 -31.29
N LYS A 188 9.72 7.54 -31.38
CA LYS A 188 10.13 6.47 -32.30
C LYS A 188 11.61 6.06 -32.18
N VAL A 189 12.15 6.11 -30.97
CA VAL A 189 13.51 5.63 -30.66
C VAL A 189 13.61 4.15 -31.03
N PRO A 190 14.51 3.72 -31.93
CA PRO A 190 14.56 2.33 -32.38
C PRO A 190 14.93 1.33 -31.28
N GLY A 191 14.42 0.11 -31.35
CA GLY A 191 14.87 -1.02 -30.53
C GLY A 191 13.88 -1.56 -29.51
N ASP A 192 14.25 -2.69 -28.93
CA ASP A 192 13.48 -3.42 -27.93
C ASP A 192 13.57 -2.79 -26.54
N PHE A 193 12.81 -3.32 -25.59
CA PHE A 193 12.96 -3.02 -24.17
C PHE A 193 13.63 -4.20 -23.46
N ILE A 194 14.52 -3.95 -22.49
CA ILE A 194 15.16 -4.99 -21.70
C ILE A 194 15.33 -4.58 -20.24
N GLU A 195 15.21 -5.56 -19.36
CA GLU A 195 15.54 -5.50 -17.93
C GLU A 195 16.51 -6.63 -17.58
N THR A 196 17.58 -6.31 -16.86
CA THR A 196 18.54 -7.29 -16.31
C THR A 196 18.41 -7.32 -14.80
N GLY A 197 17.81 -8.39 -14.29
CA GLY A 197 17.32 -8.54 -12.91
C GLY A 197 15.85 -8.15 -12.84
N VAL A 198 14.96 -9.14 -12.73
CA VAL A 198 13.51 -8.97 -12.92
C VAL A 198 12.70 -9.41 -11.71
N TRP A 199 13.28 -10.25 -10.83
CA TRP A 199 12.60 -10.84 -9.68
C TRP A 199 11.27 -11.52 -10.08
N ARG A 200 10.11 -10.97 -9.68
CA ARG A 200 8.78 -11.47 -10.06
C ARG A 200 8.29 -11.00 -11.43
N GLY A 201 9.07 -10.19 -12.15
CA GLY A 201 8.86 -9.74 -13.52
C GLY A 201 7.96 -8.51 -13.69
N GLY A 202 7.52 -7.86 -12.61
CA GLY A 202 6.48 -6.83 -12.68
C GLY A 202 6.87 -5.60 -13.53
N ALA A 203 8.13 -5.20 -13.53
CA ALA A 203 8.60 -4.07 -14.32
C ALA A 203 8.66 -4.40 -15.82
N CYS A 204 9.15 -5.58 -16.21
CA CYS A 204 8.95 -6.12 -17.57
C CYS A 204 7.47 -6.26 -17.98
N ILE A 205 6.57 -6.68 -17.09
CA ILE A 205 5.13 -6.74 -17.37
C ILE A 205 4.58 -5.34 -17.67
N MET A 206 5.06 -4.31 -16.96
CA MET A 206 4.71 -2.91 -17.27
C MET A 206 5.18 -2.50 -18.66
N MET A 207 6.44 -2.78 -19.02
CA MET A 207 6.98 -2.50 -20.36
C MET A 207 6.17 -3.21 -21.47
N ARG A 208 5.78 -4.47 -21.26
CA ARG A 208 4.92 -5.22 -22.20
C ARG A 208 3.51 -4.65 -22.25
N GLY A 209 2.98 -4.19 -21.12
CA GLY A 209 1.69 -3.50 -21.01
C GLY A 209 1.64 -2.21 -21.81
N VAL A 210 2.72 -1.41 -21.79
CA VAL A 210 2.84 -0.19 -22.62
C VAL A 210 2.84 -0.54 -24.12
N LEU A 211 3.62 -1.53 -24.57
CA LEU A 211 3.56 -2.00 -25.96
C LEU A 211 2.14 -2.44 -26.36
N HIS A 212 1.43 -3.16 -25.48
CA HIS A 212 0.06 -3.59 -25.71
C HIS A 212 -0.90 -2.41 -25.85
N ALA A 213 -0.84 -1.45 -24.93
CA ALA A 213 -1.68 -0.26 -24.91
C ALA A 213 -1.53 0.58 -26.20
N TYR A 214 -0.30 0.74 -26.69
CA TYR A 214 0.02 1.51 -27.91
C TYR A 214 -0.15 0.69 -29.20
N GLY A 215 -0.45 -0.61 -29.11
CA GLY A 215 -0.58 -1.49 -30.27
C GLY A 215 0.74 -1.78 -31.00
N ASP A 216 1.90 -1.57 -30.36
CA ASP A 216 3.20 -1.89 -30.95
C ASP A 216 3.41 -3.41 -30.92
N THR A 217 3.38 -4.02 -32.10
CA THR A 217 3.63 -5.45 -32.35
C THR A 217 5.03 -5.74 -32.88
N SER A 218 5.87 -4.70 -33.00
CA SER A 218 7.19 -4.76 -33.63
C SER A 218 8.34 -4.97 -32.65
N ARG A 219 8.22 -4.40 -31.44
CA ARG A 219 9.22 -4.48 -30.37
C ARG A 219 9.01 -5.71 -29.48
N LYS A 220 10.10 -6.17 -28.87
CA LYS A 220 10.10 -7.19 -27.81
C LYS A 220 10.38 -6.57 -26.45
N VAL A 221 10.00 -7.32 -25.41
CA VAL A 221 10.47 -7.13 -24.03
C VAL A 221 11.34 -8.33 -23.68
N TRP A 222 12.61 -8.07 -23.37
CA TRP A 222 13.57 -9.06 -22.94
C TRP A 222 13.65 -9.09 -21.42
N VAL A 223 13.49 -10.30 -20.87
CA VAL A 223 13.38 -10.60 -19.44
C VAL A 223 14.62 -11.42 -19.07
N ALA A 224 15.68 -10.75 -18.60
CA ALA A 224 16.98 -11.39 -18.33
C ALA A 224 17.22 -11.54 -16.82
N ASP A 225 17.37 -12.78 -16.35
CA ASP A 225 17.55 -13.10 -14.94
C ASP A 225 18.21 -14.49 -14.78
N SER A 226 18.84 -14.74 -13.62
CA SER A 226 19.28 -16.09 -13.25
C SER A 226 18.09 -17.02 -12.95
N PHE A 227 16.95 -16.43 -12.58
CA PHE A 227 15.76 -17.05 -11.99
C PHE A 227 16.05 -17.86 -10.72
N GLN A 228 17.18 -17.53 -10.07
CA GLN A 228 17.81 -18.25 -8.96
C GLN A 228 18.33 -17.31 -7.86
N GLY A 229 18.10 -15.99 -7.99
CA GLY A 229 18.63 -14.97 -7.09
C GLY A 229 20.04 -14.51 -7.50
N LEU A 230 20.74 -13.79 -6.61
CA LEU A 230 22.06 -13.23 -6.92
C LEU A 230 23.17 -14.28 -6.91
N PRO A 231 24.25 -14.08 -7.69
CA PRO A 231 25.45 -14.92 -7.62
C PRO A 231 26.20 -14.65 -6.30
N ARG A 232 27.08 -15.58 -5.91
CA ARG A 232 28.05 -15.29 -4.84
C ARG A 232 29.08 -14.28 -5.35
N PRO A 233 29.45 -13.25 -4.56
CA PRO A 233 30.40 -12.24 -5.01
C PRO A 233 31.76 -12.83 -5.37
N ASN A 234 32.23 -12.49 -6.57
CA ASN A 234 33.54 -12.89 -7.07
C ASN A 234 34.60 -11.86 -6.66
N GLU A 235 34.86 -11.76 -5.36
CA GLU A 235 35.72 -10.73 -4.71
C GLU A 235 37.15 -10.65 -5.29
N LYS A 236 37.61 -11.70 -5.98
CA LYS A 236 38.92 -11.74 -6.65
C LYS A 236 38.97 -10.96 -7.95
N VAL A 237 37.86 -10.88 -8.67
CA VAL A 237 37.74 -10.18 -9.96
C VAL A 237 37.04 -8.84 -9.77
N TYR A 238 36.05 -8.81 -8.88
CA TYR A 238 35.25 -7.62 -8.54
C TYR A 238 35.33 -7.35 -7.02
N PRO A 239 36.43 -6.76 -6.51
CA PRO A 239 36.57 -6.46 -5.08
C PRO A 239 35.49 -5.52 -4.52
N ALA A 240 34.83 -4.75 -5.39
CA ALA A 240 33.72 -3.87 -5.04
C ALA A 240 32.49 -4.62 -4.50
N ASP A 241 32.33 -5.89 -4.86
CA ASP A 241 31.23 -6.76 -4.38
C ASP A 241 31.61 -7.52 -3.09
N SER A 242 32.78 -7.24 -2.49
CA SER A 242 33.23 -7.95 -1.29
C SER A 242 32.31 -7.69 -0.09
N GLY A 243 31.96 -8.78 0.61
CA GLY A 243 31.02 -8.74 1.72
C GLY A 243 29.53 -8.72 1.33
N ASP A 244 29.17 -8.79 0.04
CA ASP A 244 27.76 -8.97 -0.34
C ASP A 244 27.20 -10.30 0.18
N THR A 245 25.96 -10.28 0.67
CA THR A 245 25.26 -11.43 1.23
C THR A 245 23.86 -11.68 0.65
N LEU A 246 23.43 -10.90 -0.35
CA LEU A 246 22.10 -10.98 -0.96
C LEU A 246 21.87 -12.32 -1.68
N PHE A 247 22.92 -13.00 -2.13
CA PHE A 247 22.87 -14.38 -2.64
C PHE A 247 22.27 -15.40 -1.64
N ALA A 248 22.23 -15.07 -0.33
CA ALA A 248 21.64 -15.91 0.71
C ALA A 248 20.14 -15.64 0.92
N CYS A 249 19.58 -14.58 0.32
CA CYS A 249 18.16 -14.21 0.44
C CYS A 249 17.30 -15.03 -0.54
N THR A 250 16.73 -16.13 -0.06
CA THR A 250 15.89 -17.05 -0.84
C THR A 250 14.67 -16.39 -1.49
N GLU A 251 14.20 -15.28 -0.94
CA GLU A 251 13.06 -14.49 -1.38
C GLU A 251 13.30 -13.73 -2.70
N LEU A 252 14.57 -13.60 -3.11
CA LEU A 252 14.98 -13.03 -4.40
C LEU A 252 15.04 -14.10 -5.51
N ALA A 253 15.09 -15.39 -5.16
CA ALA A 253 15.16 -16.50 -6.10
C ALA A 253 13.77 -16.90 -6.64
N ILE A 254 13.33 -16.26 -7.73
CA ILE A 254 12.03 -16.51 -8.37
C ILE A 254 12.21 -17.36 -9.65
N PRO A 255 11.68 -18.60 -9.70
CA PRO A 255 11.82 -19.45 -10.87
C PRO A 255 11.16 -18.89 -12.15
N LEU A 256 11.77 -19.13 -13.31
CA LEU A 256 11.28 -18.67 -14.62
C LEU A 256 9.81 -19.02 -14.87
N GLN A 257 9.38 -20.20 -14.44
CA GLN A 257 8.01 -20.65 -14.60
C GLN A 257 7.00 -19.79 -13.82
N GLN A 258 7.39 -19.27 -12.65
CA GLN A 258 6.57 -18.34 -11.88
C GLN A 258 6.51 -16.96 -12.56
N VAL A 259 7.62 -16.47 -13.10
CA VAL A 259 7.64 -15.22 -13.87
C VAL A 259 6.73 -15.32 -15.10
N LYS A 260 6.81 -16.42 -15.85
CA LYS A 260 5.88 -16.71 -16.97
C LYS A 260 4.42 -16.74 -16.53
N GLN A 261 4.10 -17.37 -15.39
CA GLN A 261 2.75 -17.36 -14.83
C GLN A 261 2.27 -15.94 -14.46
N ASN A 262 3.15 -15.11 -13.89
CA ASN A 262 2.83 -13.72 -13.58
C ASN A 262 2.44 -12.94 -14.85
N PHE A 263 3.23 -13.02 -15.93
CA PHE A 263 2.86 -12.44 -17.24
C PHE A 263 1.51 -12.96 -17.77
N ALA A 264 1.27 -14.26 -17.62
CA ALA A 264 0.02 -14.89 -18.08
C ALA A 264 -1.22 -14.41 -17.30
N HIS A 265 -1.09 -14.10 -16.01
CA HIS A 265 -2.18 -13.53 -15.20
C HIS A 265 -2.67 -12.17 -15.71
N TYR A 266 -1.81 -11.40 -16.38
CA TYR A 266 -2.18 -10.12 -17.02
C TYR A 266 -2.60 -10.27 -18.49
N GLY A 267 -2.56 -11.48 -19.05
CA GLY A 267 -2.80 -11.70 -20.48
C GLY A 267 -1.67 -11.18 -21.39
N LEU A 268 -0.48 -10.97 -20.83
CA LEU A 268 0.67 -10.33 -21.51
C LEU A 268 1.82 -11.30 -21.83
N LEU A 269 1.62 -12.62 -21.67
CA LEU A 269 2.57 -13.64 -22.10
C LEU A 269 2.33 -14.02 -23.57
N ASP A 270 3.14 -13.49 -24.48
CA ASP A 270 3.08 -13.77 -25.91
C ASP A 270 4.47 -13.74 -26.58
N GLY A 271 4.51 -13.83 -27.91
CA GLY A 271 5.75 -13.86 -28.69
C GLY A 271 6.59 -12.56 -28.63
N GLN A 272 6.06 -11.46 -28.09
CA GLN A 272 6.84 -10.25 -27.84
C GLN A 272 7.65 -10.34 -26.53
N VAL A 273 7.38 -11.32 -25.66
CA VAL A 273 8.15 -11.54 -24.42
C VAL A 273 9.21 -12.61 -24.65
N GLN A 274 10.48 -12.26 -24.46
CA GLN A 274 11.63 -13.16 -24.63
C GLN A 274 12.38 -13.30 -23.31
N PHE A 275 12.76 -14.52 -22.94
CA PHE A 275 13.41 -14.80 -21.65
C PHE A 275 14.86 -15.21 -21.87
N LEU A 276 15.78 -14.62 -21.08
CA LEU A 276 17.19 -14.98 -21.04
C LEU A 276 17.47 -15.57 -19.65
N GLU A 277 17.47 -16.91 -19.56
CA GLU A 277 17.64 -17.67 -18.31
C GLU A 277 19.12 -17.98 -18.07
N GLY A 278 19.69 -17.41 -17.01
CA GLY A 278 21.08 -17.62 -16.59
C GLY A 278 21.81 -16.32 -16.23
N TRP A 279 23.05 -16.46 -15.73
CA TRP A 279 23.88 -15.32 -15.32
C TRP A 279 24.18 -14.37 -16.48
N PHE A 280 24.32 -13.08 -16.21
CA PHE A 280 24.45 -12.06 -17.26
C PHE A 280 25.69 -12.25 -18.15
N SER A 281 26.86 -12.56 -17.56
CA SER A 281 28.07 -13.00 -18.25
C SER A 281 27.91 -14.20 -19.18
N GLN A 282 26.86 -15.00 -19.02
CA GLN A 282 26.56 -16.17 -19.85
C GLN A 282 25.51 -15.86 -20.93
N THR A 283 24.49 -15.07 -20.59
CA THR A 283 23.31 -14.86 -21.44
C THR A 283 23.41 -13.62 -22.33
N LEU A 284 23.91 -12.50 -21.81
CA LEU A 284 23.94 -11.22 -22.53
C LEU A 284 24.91 -11.17 -23.72
N PRO A 285 26.11 -11.80 -23.71
CA PRO A 285 27.01 -11.81 -24.86
C PRO A 285 26.37 -12.46 -26.10
N GLY A 286 25.58 -13.52 -25.89
CA GLY A 286 24.90 -14.27 -26.96
C GLY A 286 23.49 -13.79 -27.29
N ALA A 287 22.97 -12.77 -26.61
CA ALA A 287 21.59 -12.32 -26.78
C ALA A 287 21.38 -11.64 -28.15
N GLU A 288 20.48 -12.21 -28.96
CA GLU A 288 20.09 -11.77 -30.31
C GLU A 288 19.22 -10.48 -30.31
N ILE A 289 19.73 -9.45 -29.64
CA ILE A 289 19.14 -8.12 -29.53
C ILE A 289 19.93 -7.17 -30.44
N SER A 290 19.27 -6.59 -31.44
CA SER A 290 19.92 -5.71 -32.42
C SER A 290 20.05 -4.27 -31.92
N ASN A 291 18.95 -3.70 -31.40
CA ASN A 291 18.87 -2.34 -30.87
C ASN A 291 17.98 -2.35 -29.63
N ILE A 292 18.25 -1.44 -28.68
CA ILE A 292 17.50 -1.27 -27.44
C ILE A 292 17.05 0.20 -27.36
N ALA A 293 15.79 0.44 -26.98
CA ALA A 293 15.26 1.79 -26.75
C ALA A 293 15.17 2.13 -25.24
N VAL A 294 14.92 1.13 -24.39
CA VAL A 294 14.93 1.25 -22.93
C VAL A 294 15.71 0.08 -22.36
N LEU A 295 16.79 0.40 -21.65
CA LEU A 295 17.71 -0.52 -20.99
C LEU A 295 17.61 -0.25 -19.48
N ARG A 296 17.08 -1.22 -18.70
CA ARG A 296 16.99 -1.13 -17.24
C ARG A 296 17.89 -2.16 -16.57
N LEU A 297 18.75 -1.69 -15.66
CA LEU A 297 19.68 -2.50 -14.88
C LEU A 297 19.22 -2.46 -13.41
N ASP A 298 18.93 -3.63 -12.85
CA ASP A 298 18.32 -3.84 -11.52
C ASP A 298 18.90 -5.15 -10.94
N GLY A 299 20.24 -5.18 -10.86
CA GLY A 299 21.03 -6.38 -10.61
C GLY A 299 22.01 -6.27 -9.44
N ASP A 300 21.86 -5.21 -8.62
CA ASP A 300 22.57 -4.87 -7.39
C ASP A 300 24.10 -4.69 -7.47
N MET A 301 24.81 -5.68 -8.02
CA MET A 301 26.26 -5.86 -7.90
C MET A 301 27.06 -5.11 -8.96
N TYR A 302 28.34 -4.85 -8.67
CA TYR A 302 29.31 -4.36 -9.65
C TYR A 302 29.43 -5.34 -10.83
N GLU A 303 29.64 -6.64 -10.57
CA GLU A 303 29.72 -7.69 -11.59
C GLU A 303 28.48 -7.67 -12.51
N SER A 304 27.28 -7.75 -11.93
CA SER A 304 26.00 -7.70 -12.65
C SER A 304 25.83 -6.44 -13.51
N THR A 305 26.14 -5.28 -12.93
CA THR A 305 26.00 -3.97 -13.60
C THR A 305 26.99 -3.85 -14.76
N MET A 306 28.23 -4.30 -14.56
CA MET A 306 29.29 -4.23 -15.55
C MET A 306 29.01 -5.18 -16.73
N ASP A 307 28.59 -6.43 -16.46
CA ASP A 307 28.16 -7.38 -17.50
C ASP A 307 27.05 -6.79 -18.39
N ALA A 308 26.02 -6.21 -17.77
CA ALA A 308 24.91 -5.59 -18.47
C ALA A 308 25.36 -4.38 -19.33
N LEU A 309 26.18 -3.47 -18.77
CA LEU A 309 26.69 -2.32 -19.52
C LEU A 309 27.58 -2.74 -20.69
N ILE A 310 28.52 -3.67 -20.50
CA ILE A 310 29.43 -4.16 -21.55
C ILE A 310 28.64 -4.75 -22.73
N HIS A 311 27.62 -5.58 -22.46
CA HIS A 311 26.94 -6.33 -23.52
C HIS A 311 25.69 -5.64 -24.10
N LEU A 312 25.07 -4.69 -23.38
CA LEU A 312 23.82 -4.05 -23.79
C LEU A 312 23.94 -2.55 -24.10
N TYR A 313 24.80 -1.79 -23.42
CA TYR A 313 24.91 -0.34 -23.69
C TYR A 313 25.38 0.01 -25.12
N PRO A 314 26.26 -0.79 -25.79
CA PRO A 314 26.56 -0.59 -27.20
C PRO A 314 25.32 -0.70 -28.11
N LYS A 315 24.35 -1.55 -27.73
CA LYS A 315 23.09 -1.79 -28.44
C LYS A 315 22.00 -0.76 -28.12
N LEU A 316 22.17 0.07 -27.09
CA LEU A 316 21.25 1.17 -26.78
C LEU A 316 21.26 2.20 -27.92
N SER A 317 20.08 2.53 -28.45
CA SER A 317 19.91 3.49 -29.53
C SER A 317 20.17 4.93 -29.07
N PRO A 318 20.63 5.82 -29.96
CA PRO A 318 20.52 7.26 -29.79
C PRO A 318 19.10 7.68 -29.38
N GLY A 319 18.99 8.54 -28.36
CA GLY A 319 17.70 8.92 -27.77
C GLY A 319 17.08 7.87 -26.84
N GLY A 320 17.71 6.70 -26.66
CA GLY A 320 17.27 5.66 -25.71
C GLY A 320 17.64 5.96 -24.26
N PHE A 321 16.96 5.30 -23.34
CA PHE A 321 17.12 5.48 -21.90
C PHE A 321 17.93 4.34 -21.29
N CYS A 322 18.95 4.67 -20.50
CA CYS A 322 19.66 3.76 -19.62
C CYS A 322 19.23 4.06 -18.18
N ILE A 323 18.56 3.12 -17.52
CA ILE A 323 18.03 3.22 -16.16
C ILE A 323 18.85 2.28 -15.27
N ILE A 324 19.32 2.78 -14.13
CA ILE A 324 20.06 2.05 -13.12
C ILE A 324 19.27 2.12 -11.82
N ASP A 325 18.75 1.01 -11.31
CA ASP A 325 17.88 1.04 -10.13
C ASP A 325 18.63 1.25 -8.82
N ASP A 326 19.84 0.70 -8.73
CA ASP A 326 20.63 0.63 -7.49
C ASP A 326 21.68 1.74 -7.36
N TYR A 327 21.67 2.72 -8.26
CA TYR A 327 22.73 3.74 -8.35
C TYR A 327 22.88 4.54 -7.04
N GLY A 328 21.77 4.95 -6.45
CA GLY A 328 21.70 5.70 -5.21
C GLY A 328 21.92 4.84 -3.96
N THR A 329 21.58 3.55 -4.02
CA THR A 329 21.57 2.61 -2.88
C THR A 329 22.91 1.88 -2.70
N ILE A 330 23.44 1.26 -3.75
CA ILE A 330 24.54 0.32 -3.66
C ILE A 330 25.84 0.95 -4.21
N PRO A 331 26.89 1.12 -3.37
CA PRO A 331 28.16 1.68 -3.82
C PRO A 331 28.82 0.90 -4.96
N ALA A 332 28.69 -0.43 -4.97
CA ALA A 332 29.25 -1.32 -5.98
C ALA A 332 28.65 -1.08 -7.38
N CYS A 333 27.31 -1.09 -7.51
CA CYS A 333 26.60 -0.70 -8.75
C CYS A 333 27.04 0.69 -9.24
N ARG A 334 27.04 1.68 -8.35
CA ARG A 334 27.45 3.06 -8.68
C ARG A 334 28.88 3.13 -9.21
N GLN A 335 29.79 2.36 -8.64
CA GLN A 335 31.19 2.28 -9.09
C GLN A 335 31.28 1.64 -10.48
N ALA A 336 30.55 0.56 -10.75
CA ALA A 336 30.50 -0.05 -12.10
C ALA A 336 29.98 0.92 -13.16
N VAL A 337 28.93 1.69 -12.86
CA VAL A 337 28.42 2.74 -13.76
C VAL A 337 29.48 3.81 -14.03
N ARG A 338 30.18 4.29 -12.99
CA ARG A 338 31.26 5.28 -13.12
C ARG A 338 32.43 4.75 -13.95
N ASP A 339 32.93 3.55 -13.65
CA ASP A 339 34.06 2.94 -14.33
C ASP A 339 33.75 2.69 -15.81
N TYR A 340 32.56 2.15 -16.12
CA TYR A 340 32.11 1.96 -17.49
C TYR A 340 32.01 3.28 -18.25
N ARG A 341 31.39 4.30 -17.65
CA ARG A 341 31.22 5.62 -18.28
C ARG A 341 32.55 6.32 -18.53
N ALA A 342 33.47 6.27 -17.57
CA ALA A 342 34.82 6.81 -17.72
C ALA A 342 35.61 6.10 -18.83
N ALA A 343 35.57 4.76 -18.86
CA ALA A 343 36.24 3.95 -19.89
C ALA A 343 35.71 4.19 -21.31
N HIS A 344 34.45 4.59 -21.46
CA HIS A 344 33.78 4.80 -22.76
C HIS A 344 33.55 6.29 -23.10
N GLY A 345 34.02 7.23 -22.29
CA GLY A 345 33.87 8.67 -22.53
C GLY A 345 32.40 9.17 -22.50
N ILE A 346 31.53 8.51 -21.74
CA ILE A 346 30.10 8.81 -21.67
C ILE A 346 29.89 10.03 -20.77
N GLN A 347 29.44 11.14 -21.37
CA GLN A 347 29.28 12.44 -20.71
C GLN A 347 27.81 12.84 -20.53
N GLU A 348 26.86 12.06 -21.02
CA GLU A 348 25.43 12.35 -20.88
C GLU A 348 25.03 12.39 -19.40
N PRO A 349 24.25 13.40 -18.97
CA PRO A 349 24.03 13.66 -17.55
C PRO A 349 23.20 12.56 -16.90
N VAL A 350 23.67 12.10 -15.74
CA VAL A 350 22.92 11.21 -14.86
C VAL A 350 21.91 12.04 -14.07
N SER A 351 20.69 11.55 -13.96
CA SER A 351 19.60 12.18 -13.20
C SER A 351 18.99 11.16 -12.25
N MET A 352 18.80 11.53 -10.99
CA MET A 352 18.06 10.68 -10.04
C MET A 352 16.57 10.63 -10.41
N ILE A 353 15.98 9.45 -10.23
CA ILE A 353 14.54 9.17 -10.28
C ILE A 353 13.97 9.33 -8.88
N ASP A 354 14.58 8.67 -7.90
CA ASP A 354 14.26 8.73 -6.47
C ASP A 354 15.55 8.62 -5.62
N TRP A 355 15.46 8.05 -4.42
CA TRP A 355 16.61 7.85 -3.53
C TRP A 355 17.57 6.73 -3.98
N GLY A 356 17.13 5.84 -4.88
CA GLY A 356 17.89 4.71 -5.41
C GLY A 356 18.06 4.80 -6.92
N GLY A 357 16.96 4.89 -7.65
CA GLY A 357 16.99 4.85 -9.11
C GLY A 357 17.63 6.10 -9.72
N ALA A 358 18.43 5.91 -10.76
CA ALA A 358 18.96 6.97 -11.61
C ALA A 358 18.82 6.57 -13.10
N PHE A 359 18.96 7.55 -14.00
CA PHE A 359 18.99 7.29 -15.43
C PHE A 359 19.84 8.31 -16.19
N TRP A 360 20.20 7.98 -17.42
CA TRP A 360 20.60 8.96 -18.43
C TRP A 360 19.98 8.61 -19.79
N ARG A 361 19.94 9.59 -20.68
CA ARG A 361 19.47 9.41 -22.06
C ARG A 361 20.66 9.47 -23.01
N LYS A 362 20.86 8.43 -23.83
CA LYS A 362 21.99 8.34 -24.76
C LYS A 362 21.88 9.41 -25.85
N LYS A 363 22.95 10.15 -26.10
CA LYS A 363 22.95 11.25 -27.08
C LYS A 363 22.75 10.72 -28.50
N GLY A 364 22.13 11.53 -29.36
CA GLY A 364 22.05 11.28 -30.79
C GLY A 364 22.55 12.45 -31.62
N ASP A 365 23.26 12.14 -32.70
CA ASP A 365 23.68 13.12 -33.68
C ASP A 365 22.49 13.57 -34.53
N GLY A 366 22.13 14.85 -34.45
CA GLY A 366 21.16 15.49 -35.35
C GLY A 366 19.72 15.69 -34.85
N LEU A 367 19.42 15.46 -33.57
CA LEU A 367 18.09 15.76 -33.01
C LEU A 367 17.85 17.27 -32.86
N THR A 368 17.19 17.88 -33.85
CA THR A 368 16.58 19.21 -33.73
C THR A 368 15.13 19.09 -33.26
N PHE A 369 14.85 19.55 -32.04
CA PHE A 369 13.50 19.55 -31.46
C PHE A 369 12.59 20.60 -32.13
N SER A 370 11.93 20.23 -33.24
CA SER A 370 10.80 21.01 -33.72
C SER A 370 9.58 20.77 -32.84
N HIS A 371 9.02 21.85 -32.29
CA HIS A 371 7.72 21.77 -31.60
C HIS A 371 6.63 21.51 -32.64
N ALA A 372 6.17 20.26 -32.72
CA ALA A 372 4.98 19.94 -33.52
C ALA A 372 3.75 20.61 -32.87
N PRO A 373 2.97 21.42 -33.60
CA PRO A 373 1.74 21.98 -33.07
C PRO A 373 0.71 20.87 -32.86
N ALA A 374 -0.20 21.09 -31.90
CA ALA A 374 -1.22 20.11 -31.53
C ALA A 374 -2.04 19.63 -32.75
N ALA A 375 -2.16 18.30 -32.89
CA ALA A 375 -2.88 17.69 -34.00
C ALA A 375 -4.36 18.10 -34.00
N ALA A 376 -4.85 18.57 -35.15
CA ALA A 376 -6.26 18.88 -35.34
C ALA A 376 -7.13 17.60 -35.39
N PRO A 377 -8.43 17.67 -35.05
CA PRO A 377 -9.31 16.51 -35.09
C PRO A 377 -9.48 15.97 -36.51
N LEU A 378 -9.39 14.64 -36.67
CA LEU A 378 -9.72 13.98 -37.95
C LEU A 378 -11.25 13.94 -38.15
N PRO A 379 -11.75 14.14 -39.38
CA PRO A 379 -13.18 14.18 -39.65
C PRO A 379 -13.81 12.78 -39.67
N VAL A 380 -14.95 12.64 -39.01
CA VAL A 380 -15.84 11.48 -39.14
C VAL A 380 -16.42 11.46 -40.56
N ARG A 381 -16.27 10.34 -41.28
CA ARG A 381 -16.98 10.11 -42.55
C ARG A 381 -18.31 9.39 -42.28
N ALA A 382 -19.40 9.96 -42.79
CA ALA A 382 -20.66 9.24 -42.97
C ALA A 382 -20.52 8.16 -44.07
N GLY A 383 -21.36 7.12 -44.00
CA GLY A 383 -21.27 5.93 -44.87
C GLY A 383 -22.10 6.01 -46.16
N GLU A 384 -22.16 4.88 -46.87
CA GLU A 384 -23.03 4.59 -48.02
C GLU A 384 -23.24 3.06 -48.17
N ASP A 385 -24.38 2.63 -48.74
CA ASP A 385 -24.79 1.23 -49.04
C ASP A 385 -24.10 0.65 -50.31
N ILE A 386 -24.34 -0.54 -50.89
CA ILE A 386 -25.39 -1.60 -50.90
C ILE A 386 -24.70 -2.94 -51.36
N PRO A 387 -25.32 -4.12 -51.65
CA PRO A 387 -26.74 -4.55 -51.69
C PRO A 387 -27.04 -5.90 -50.94
N ASN A 388 -28.19 -6.53 -51.25
CA ASN A 388 -28.69 -7.83 -50.76
C ASN A 388 -28.81 -8.87 -51.91
N SER A 389 -28.41 -10.14 -51.71
CA SER A 389 -28.86 -11.29 -52.54
C SER A 389 -28.78 -12.64 -51.79
N SER A 390 -29.35 -13.71 -52.35
CA SER A 390 -30.10 -14.72 -51.58
C SER A 390 -29.46 -16.12 -51.41
N ARG A 391 -29.66 -16.68 -50.20
CA ARG A 391 -29.79 -18.11 -49.82
C ARG A 391 -28.79 -19.14 -50.37
N GLN A 392 -28.02 -19.75 -49.46
CA GLN A 392 -28.24 -21.16 -49.10
C GLN A 392 -27.63 -21.52 -47.73
N THR A 393 -28.16 -22.57 -47.10
CA THR A 393 -27.95 -22.91 -45.69
C THR A 393 -26.74 -23.82 -45.44
N THR A 394 -25.77 -23.32 -44.69
CA THR A 394 -24.96 -24.11 -43.74
C THR A 394 -24.77 -23.27 -42.46
N VAL A 395 -25.07 -23.84 -41.29
CA VAL A 395 -24.92 -23.12 -40.02
C VAL A 395 -23.47 -23.25 -39.54
N ALA A 396 -22.68 -22.21 -39.79
CA ALA A 396 -21.36 -22.04 -39.18
C ALA A 396 -21.50 -21.68 -37.68
N PRO A 397 -20.48 -21.95 -36.83
CA PRO A 397 -20.45 -21.40 -35.47
C PRO A 397 -20.49 -19.86 -35.52
N PRO A 398 -21.15 -19.20 -34.56
CA PRO A 398 -21.40 -17.76 -34.64
C PRO A 398 -20.11 -16.95 -34.58
N THR A 399 -20.05 -15.92 -35.42
CA THR A 399 -18.95 -14.96 -35.51
C THR A 399 -19.00 -13.93 -34.38
N SER A 400 -18.01 -13.05 -34.32
CA SER A 400 -17.76 -12.07 -33.24
C SER A 400 -18.89 -11.07 -32.95
N SER A 401 -19.99 -11.05 -33.70
CA SER A 401 -21.13 -10.15 -33.50
C SER A 401 -21.95 -10.45 -32.23
N ASP A 402 -22.00 -11.70 -31.77
CA ASP A 402 -22.79 -12.11 -30.58
C ASP A 402 -22.29 -11.47 -29.26
N TRP A 403 -21.06 -10.98 -29.21
CA TRP A 403 -20.52 -10.37 -27.97
C TRP A 403 -21.02 -8.94 -27.73
N LEU A 404 -21.37 -8.19 -28.78
CA LEU A 404 -21.80 -6.80 -28.63
C LEU A 404 -23.17 -6.68 -27.95
N THR A 405 -24.09 -7.60 -28.23
CA THR A 405 -25.39 -7.72 -27.56
C THR A 405 -25.29 -8.19 -26.11
N LEU A 406 -24.27 -8.99 -25.76
CA LEU A 406 -23.98 -9.36 -24.36
C LEU A 406 -23.41 -8.18 -23.55
N VAL A 407 -22.62 -7.31 -24.19
CA VAL A 407 -21.81 -6.28 -23.51
C VAL A 407 -22.52 -4.93 -23.41
N SER A 408 -23.27 -4.49 -24.43
CA SER A 408 -23.87 -3.14 -24.45
C SER A 408 -24.77 -2.83 -23.23
N PRO A 409 -25.66 -3.72 -22.77
CA PRO A 409 -26.50 -3.46 -21.58
C PRO A 409 -25.69 -3.52 -20.29
N ALA A 410 -24.71 -4.43 -20.26
CA ALA A 410 -23.86 -4.72 -19.11
C ALA A 410 -22.80 -3.63 -18.84
N LEU A 411 -22.64 -2.66 -19.76
CA LEU A 411 -21.82 -1.45 -19.60
C LEU A 411 -22.60 -0.22 -19.12
N ALA A 412 -23.92 -0.33 -18.90
CA ALA A 412 -24.71 0.77 -18.35
C ALA A 412 -24.16 1.29 -17.01
N ASP A 413 -24.21 2.60 -16.80
CA ASP A 413 -23.71 3.23 -15.58
C ASP A 413 -24.75 3.11 -14.44
N PRO A 414 -24.48 2.31 -13.39
CA PRO A 414 -25.50 2.01 -12.39
C PRO A 414 -25.64 3.15 -11.37
N ARG A 415 -26.88 3.59 -11.16
CA ARG A 415 -27.27 4.56 -10.13
C ARG A 415 -27.40 3.83 -8.79
N LEU A 416 -26.24 3.50 -8.23
CA LEU A 416 -26.08 2.66 -7.05
C LEU A 416 -26.76 3.26 -5.81
N PHE A 417 -27.57 2.46 -5.12
CA PHE A 417 -28.08 2.82 -3.81
C PHE A 417 -27.19 2.24 -2.70
N ARG A 418 -26.24 3.07 -2.24
CA ARG A 418 -25.15 2.73 -1.30
C ARG A 418 -24.16 1.69 -1.85
N HIS A 419 -22.97 1.65 -1.26
CA HIS A 419 -21.87 0.77 -1.66
C HIS A 419 -21.98 -0.60 -0.99
N ASP A 420 -22.78 -1.50 -1.55
CA ASP A 420 -22.93 -2.86 -1.05
C ASP A 420 -21.98 -3.83 -1.79
N SER A 421 -21.01 -4.40 -1.06
CA SER A 421 -19.84 -5.04 -1.69
C SER A 421 -20.07 -6.47 -2.17
N VAL A 422 -21.19 -7.11 -1.84
CA VAL A 422 -21.42 -8.54 -2.18
C VAL A 422 -22.26 -8.75 -3.44
N TRP A 423 -23.35 -8.00 -3.63
CA TRP A 423 -24.21 -8.16 -4.81
C TRP A 423 -23.79 -7.30 -6.01
N THR A 424 -23.03 -6.21 -5.79
CA THR A 424 -22.63 -5.25 -6.84
C THR A 424 -22.05 -5.90 -8.11
N GLU A 425 -21.34 -7.01 -7.97
CA GLU A 425 -20.74 -7.71 -9.10
C GLU A 425 -21.77 -8.29 -10.08
N HIS A 426 -23.01 -8.57 -9.64
CA HIS A 426 -24.09 -9.12 -10.47
C HIS A 426 -24.89 -8.05 -11.23
N ILE A 427 -24.69 -6.77 -10.96
CA ILE A 427 -25.41 -5.66 -11.62
C ILE A 427 -25.35 -5.76 -13.16
N PRO A 428 -24.19 -5.99 -13.80
CA PRO A 428 -24.11 -6.08 -15.27
C PRO A 428 -24.94 -7.23 -15.84
N PHE A 429 -25.05 -8.34 -15.09
CA PHE A 429 -25.90 -9.46 -15.44
C PHE A 429 -27.39 -9.13 -15.26
N ALA A 430 -27.77 -8.43 -14.19
CA ALA A 430 -29.15 -7.99 -13.98
C ALA A 430 -29.67 -7.11 -15.11
N PHE A 431 -28.84 -6.17 -15.61
CA PHE A 431 -29.16 -5.34 -16.77
C PHE A 431 -29.37 -6.17 -18.04
N TRP A 432 -28.39 -7.03 -18.38
CA TRP A 432 -28.50 -7.91 -19.53
C TRP A 432 -29.73 -8.81 -19.46
N LEU A 433 -30.02 -9.38 -18.28
CA LEU A 433 -31.14 -10.30 -18.08
C LEU A 433 -32.48 -9.59 -18.28
N VAL A 434 -32.69 -8.40 -17.70
CA VAL A 434 -33.95 -7.66 -17.85
C VAL A 434 -34.20 -7.27 -19.31
N GLU A 435 -33.18 -6.80 -20.02
CA GLU A 435 -33.31 -6.41 -21.44
C GLU A 435 -33.74 -7.59 -22.34
N HIS A 436 -33.21 -8.78 -22.08
CA HIS A 436 -33.43 -9.97 -22.92
C HIS A 436 -34.61 -10.86 -22.48
N LEU A 437 -34.93 -10.89 -21.18
CA LEU A 437 -36.11 -11.55 -20.65
C LEU A 437 -37.39 -10.74 -20.93
N ARG A 438 -37.27 -9.41 -20.90
CA ARG A 438 -38.36 -8.42 -20.98
C ARG A 438 -39.53 -8.77 -20.03
N PRO A 439 -39.28 -8.87 -18.71
CA PRO A 439 -40.28 -9.32 -17.75
C PRO A 439 -41.45 -8.32 -17.65
N ARG A 440 -42.68 -8.82 -17.54
CA ARG A 440 -43.88 -8.01 -17.22
C ARG A 440 -43.96 -7.68 -15.73
N THR A 441 -43.44 -8.58 -14.90
CA THR A 441 -43.41 -8.46 -13.45
C THR A 441 -42.06 -8.93 -12.92
N VAL A 442 -41.40 -8.08 -12.12
CA VAL A 442 -40.19 -8.40 -11.35
C VAL A 442 -40.53 -8.36 -9.87
N VAL A 443 -40.10 -9.35 -9.09
CA VAL A 443 -40.24 -9.37 -7.64
C VAL A 443 -38.90 -9.68 -6.97
N GLU A 444 -38.54 -8.94 -5.92
CA GLU A 444 -37.38 -9.23 -5.07
C GLU A 444 -37.84 -9.45 -3.63
N LEU A 445 -37.38 -10.55 -3.02
CA LEU A 445 -37.60 -10.89 -1.62
C LEU A 445 -36.29 -10.77 -0.86
N GLY A 446 -36.25 -9.86 0.12
CA GLY A 446 -35.06 -9.60 0.92
C GLY A 446 -34.23 -8.45 0.36
N LEU A 447 -34.71 -7.23 0.54
CA LEU A 447 -34.11 -6.05 -0.08
C LEU A 447 -32.73 -5.66 0.47
N HIS A 448 -32.31 -6.17 1.64
CA HIS A 448 -31.06 -5.79 2.32
C HIS A 448 -30.81 -4.26 2.33
N THR A 449 -29.80 -3.78 1.58
CA THR A 449 -29.51 -2.34 1.42
C THR A 449 -30.31 -1.70 0.28
N GLY A 450 -30.88 -2.48 -0.64
CA GLY A 450 -31.68 -2.09 -1.80
C GLY A 450 -30.91 -2.02 -3.12
N GLY A 451 -29.61 -2.32 -3.13
CA GLY A 451 -28.77 -2.25 -4.32
C GLY A 451 -29.24 -3.14 -5.48
N ALA A 452 -29.61 -4.39 -5.17
CA ALA A 452 -30.11 -5.37 -6.15
C ALA A 452 -31.43 -4.90 -6.79
N TYR A 453 -32.44 -4.64 -5.96
CA TYR A 453 -33.73 -4.12 -6.41
C TYR A 453 -33.62 -2.86 -7.27
N CYS A 454 -32.78 -1.89 -6.87
CA CYS A 454 -32.60 -0.66 -7.65
C CYS A 454 -31.90 -0.91 -8.99
N ALA A 455 -31.01 -1.91 -9.10
CA ALA A 455 -30.42 -2.30 -10.38
C ALA A 455 -31.47 -2.89 -11.35
N PHE A 456 -32.37 -3.76 -10.87
CA PHE A 456 -33.49 -4.26 -11.67
C PHE A 456 -34.43 -3.12 -12.12
N CYS A 457 -34.77 -2.20 -11.21
CA CYS A 457 -35.61 -1.04 -11.55
C CYS A 457 -34.95 -0.12 -12.59
N GLN A 458 -33.64 0.11 -12.49
CA GLN A 458 -32.92 0.89 -13.50
C GLN A 458 -32.86 0.18 -14.85
N ALA A 459 -32.62 -1.14 -14.87
CA ALA A 459 -32.59 -1.91 -16.10
C ALA A 459 -33.95 -1.88 -16.83
N VAL A 460 -35.06 -1.93 -16.08
CA VAL A 460 -36.43 -1.75 -16.60
C VAL A 460 -36.62 -0.38 -17.24
N GLU A 461 -36.23 0.69 -16.55
CA GLU A 461 -36.33 2.07 -17.04
C GLU A 461 -35.49 2.27 -18.33
N MET A 462 -34.22 1.83 -18.30
CA MET A 462 -33.30 1.99 -19.43
C MET A 462 -33.67 1.12 -20.64
N SER A 463 -34.29 -0.04 -20.42
CA SER A 463 -34.82 -0.90 -21.47
C SER A 463 -36.20 -0.46 -22.01
N GLY A 464 -36.79 0.60 -21.43
CA GLY A 464 -38.09 1.15 -21.81
C GLY A 464 -39.25 0.16 -21.68
N LEU A 465 -39.26 -0.64 -20.60
CA LEU A 465 -40.26 -1.69 -20.41
C LEU A 465 -41.47 -1.22 -19.60
N ASP A 466 -42.66 -1.70 -19.97
CA ASP A 466 -43.89 -1.61 -19.16
C ASP A 466 -43.91 -2.73 -18.09
N THR A 467 -42.86 -2.75 -17.26
CA THR A 467 -42.64 -3.77 -16.22
C THR A 467 -43.09 -3.26 -14.85
N ARG A 468 -43.84 -4.08 -14.12
CA ARG A 468 -44.19 -3.81 -12.72
C ARG A 468 -43.18 -4.43 -11.76
N CYS A 469 -42.48 -3.61 -10.98
CA CYS A 469 -41.49 -4.07 -10.00
C CYS A 469 -42.07 -4.08 -8.58
N HIS A 470 -41.79 -5.12 -7.80
CA HIS A 470 -42.19 -5.21 -6.40
C HIS A 470 -41.03 -5.64 -5.51
N GLY A 471 -40.69 -4.81 -4.53
CA GLY A 471 -39.64 -5.10 -3.55
C GLY A 471 -40.27 -5.40 -2.20
N VAL A 472 -40.06 -6.60 -1.67
CA VAL A 472 -40.66 -7.07 -0.42
C VAL A 472 -39.59 -7.21 0.67
N GLY A 473 -39.84 -6.62 1.83
CA GLY A 473 -38.95 -6.76 2.99
C GLY A 473 -39.61 -6.38 4.32
N GLU A 474 -39.10 -6.94 5.41
CA GLU A 474 -39.69 -6.80 6.75
C GLU A 474 -39.13 -5.60 7.54
N ASP A 475 -37.89 -5.19 7.29
CA ASP A 475 -37.22 -4.10 8.02
C ASP A 475 -37.75 -2.73 7.60
N ALA A 476 -38.59 -2.15 8.47
CA ALA A 476 -39.18 -0.82 8.33
C ALA A 476 -38.13 0.28 8.10
N THR A 477 -36.98 0.20 8.78
CA THR A 477 -35.93 1.23 8.73
C THR A 477 -35.10 1.09 7.46
N ALA A 478 -34.76 -0.14 7.03
CA ALA A 478 -34.14 -0.37 5.74
C ALA A 478 -35.04 0.12 4.59
N LEU A 479 -36.33 -0.24 4.60
CA LEU A 479 -37.29 0.21 3.58
C LEU A 479 -37.48 1.73 3.59
N GLN A 480 -37.52 2.39 4.75
CA GLN A 480 -37.64 3.84 4.81
C GLN A 480 -36.41 4.57 4.24
N ASN A 481 -35.20 4.04 4.47
CA ASN A 481 -33.99 4.55 3.84
C ASN A 481 -34.02 4.34 2.31
N LEU A 482 -34.46 3.17 1.85
CA LEU A 482 -34.57 2.82 0.44
C LEU A 482 -35.55 3.73 -0.32
N ARG A 483 -36.73 4.01 0.26
CA ARG A 483 -37.74 4.93 -0.31
C ARG A 483 -37.16 6.28 -0.73
N ALA A 484 -36.24 6.85 0.06
CA ALA A 484 -35.63 8.15 -0.24
C ALA A 484 -34.82 8.19 -1.55
N HIS A 485 -34.28 7.05 -1.99
CA HIS A 485 -33.61 6.92 -3.29
C HIS A 485 -34.52 6.34 -4.37
N HIS A 486 -35.33 5.35 -4.00
CA HIS A 486 -36.21 4.60 -4.89
C HIS A 486 -37.39 5.44 -5.39
N ASP A 487 -38.18 6.03 -4.50
CA ASP A 487 -39.47 6.62 -4.83
C ASP A 487 -39.35 7.79 -5.84
N PRO A 488 -38.34 8.69 -5.75
CA PRO A 488 -38.12 9.77 -6.74
C PRO A 488 -37.75 9.30 -8.16
N ARG A 489 -37.44 8.02 -8.36
CA ARG A 489 -36.98 7.45 -9.64
C ARG A 489 -37.95 6.41 -10.20
N TYR A 490 -38.41 5.52 -9.33
CA TYR A 490 -39.04 4.26 -9.75
C TYR A 490 -40.52 4.13 -9.34
N ALA A 491 -41.05 5.02 -8.50
CA ALA A 491 -42.44 4.91 -7.98
C ALA A 491 -43.54 4.89 -9.07
N GLY A 492 -43.24 5.30 -10.30
CA GLY A 492 -44.18 5.21 -11.43
C GLY A 492 -44.52 3.78 -11.88
N PHE A 493 -43.61 2.82 -11.66
CA PHE A 493 -43.77 1.41 -12.07
C PHE A 493 -43.34 0.40 -10.99
N SER A 494 -42.76 0.87 -9.88
CA SER A 494 -42.16 0.05 -8.84
C SER A 494 -42.75 0.35 -7.46
N LYS A 495 -42.98 -0.70 -6.64
CA LYS A 495 -43.58 -0.59 -5.31
C LYS A 495 -42.74 -1.30 -4.24
N LEU A 496 -42.41 -0.58 -3.17
CA LEU A 496 -41.82 -1.14 -1.95
C LEU A 496 -42.92 -1.54 -0.96
N VAL A 497 -42.93 -2.82 -0.59
CA VAL A 497 -43.95 -3.46 0.26
C VAL A 497 -43.31 -3.93 1.56
N GLN A 498 -43.80 -3.40 2.69
CA GLN A 498 -43.34 -3.78 4.02
C GLN A 498 -44.25 -4.86 4.61
N CYS A 499 -43.88 -6.12 4.46
CA CYS A 499 -44.56 -7.28 5.05
C CYS A 499 -43.65 -8.51 4.97
N ARG A 500 -44.07 -9.62 5.57
CA ARG A 500 -43.41 -10.93 5.38
C ARG A 500 -43.56 -11.41 3.94
N PHE A 501 -42.64 -12.24 3.48
CA PHE A 501 -42.72 -12.82 2.14
C PHE A 501 -43.99 -13.67 1.96
N SER A 502 -44.37 -14.45 2.97
CA SER A 502 -45.62 -15.23 2.97
C SER A 502 -46.89 -14.38 2.95
N GLU A 503 -46.85 -13.16 3.51
CA GLU A 503 -47.96 -12.21 3.49
C GLU A 503 -48.07 -11.48 2.14
N ALA A 504 -46.94 -11.31 1.42
CA ALA A 504 -46.93 -10.69 0.10
C ALA A 504 -47.58 -11.58 -0.99
N LEU A 505 -47.57 -12.91 -0.82
CA LEU A 505 -48.12 -13.88 -1.79
C LEU A 505 -49.55 -13.59 -2.26
N VAL A 506 -50.39 -13.01 -1.39
CA VAL A 506 -51.80 -12.69 -1.73
C VAL A 506 -51.94 -11.48 -2.68
N GLN A 507 -50.86 -10.73 -2.91
CA GLN A 507 -50.81 -9.58 -3.82
C GLN A 507 -50.45 -9.99 -5.26
N PHE A 508 -50.12 -11.26 -5.50
CA PHE A 508 -49.70 -11.78 -6.81
C PHE A 508 -50.61 -12.92 -7.26
N GLU A 509 -51.06 -12.86 -8.51
CA GLU A 509 -51.80 -13.96 -9.15
C GLU A 509 -50.85 -15.12 -9.48
N ASP A 510 -51.38 -16.35 -9.56
CA ASP A 510 -50.60 -17.50 -10.01
C ASP A 510 -50.20 -17.31 -11.49
N GLY A 511 -48.96 -17.66 -11.84
CA GLY A 511 -48.43 -17.43 -13.20
C GLY A 511 -48.16 -15.97 -13.58
N SER A 512 -48.12 -15.03 -12.63
CA SER A 512 -47.99 -13.58 -12.89
C SER A 512 -46.56 -13.02 -12.86
N ILE A 513 -45.59 -13.74 -12.28
CA ILE A 513 -44.20 -13.28 -12.08
C ILE A 513 -43.27 -13.83 -13.16
N ASP A 514 -42.57 -12.95 -13.88
CA ASP A 514 -41.61 -13.36 -14.92
C ASP A 514 -40.17 -13.45 -14.38
N LEU A 515 -39.81 -12.64 -13.38
CA LEU A 515 -38.51 -12.68 -12.70
C LEU A 515 -38.69 -12.57 -11.18
N LEU A 516 -38.15 -13.54 -10.45
CA LEU A 516 -38.11 -13.58 -8.98
C LEU A 516 -36.67 -13.62 -8.49
N HIS A 517 -36.27 -12.70 -7.62
CA HIS A 517 -34.98 -12.70 -6.94
C HIS A 517 -35.15 -13.03 -5.45
N LEU A 518 -34.46 -14.06 -5.00
CA LEU A 518 -34.42 -14.54 -3.62
C LEU A 518 -33.08 -14.14 -3.00
N ASP A 519 -33.09 -13.08 -2.20
CA ASP A 519 -31.95 -12.55 -1.43
C ASP A 519 -32.34 -12.36 0.06
N GLY A 520 -33.08 -13.34 0.58
CA GLY A 520 -33.62 -13.37 1.93
C GLY A 520 -32.75 -14.11 2.95
N ALA A 521 -33.39 -14.85 3.85
CA ALA A 521 -32.70 -15.54 4.93
C ALA A 521 -31.78 -16.68 4.43
N HIS A 522 -30.53 -16.73 4.88
CA HIS A 522 -29.56 -17.76 4.45
C HIS A 522 -29.73 -19.15 5.11
N LEU A 523 -30.86 -19.42 5.76
CA LEU A 523 -31.18 -20.72 6.39
C LEU A 523 -31.93 -21.62 5.40
N TYR A 524 -31.51 -22.90 5.30
CA TYR A 524 -32.03 -23.86 4.30
C TYR A 524 -33.57 -23.95 4.30
N GLU A 525 -34.18 -24.09 5.48
CA GLU A 525 -35.64 -24.22 5.61
C GLU A 525 -36.39 -22.97 5.12
N HIS A 526 -35.80 -21.77 5.28
CA HIS A 526 -36.42 -20.52 4.87
C HIS A 526 -36.34 -20.34 3.34
N VAL A 527 -35.14 -20.48 2.76
CA VAL A 527 -34.95 -20.41 1.28
C VAL A 527 -35.84 -21.43 0.57
N LYS A 528 -35.96 -22.63 1.13
CA LYS A 528 -36.84 -23.68 0.60
C LYS A 528 -38.31 -23.31 0.68
N ALA A 529 -38.78 -22.85 1.84
CA ALA A 529 -40.18 -22.43 2.01
C ALA A 529 -40.54 -21.24 1.11
N ASP A 530 -39.65 -20.25 0.96
CA ASP A 530 -39.83 -19.13 0.05
C ASP A 530 -39.87 -19.60 -1.40
N PHE A 531 -38.92 -20.43 -1.84
CA PHE A 531 -38.94 -20.97 -3.20
C PHE A 531 -40.22 -21.77 -3.50
N GLU A 532 -40.59 -22.71 -2.63
CA GLU A 532 -41.75 -23.60 -2.83
C GLU A 532 -43.09 -22.84 -2.80
N SER A 533 -43.22 -21.82 -1.93
CA SER A 533 -44.46 -21.02 -1.83
C SER A 533 -44.62 -19.97 -2.94
N TRP A 534 -43.52 -19.47 -3.50
CA TRP A 534 -43.54 -18.53 -4.63
C TRP A 534 -43.52 -19.20 -6.00
N LEU A 535 -43.11 -20.47 -6.11
CA LEU A 535 -43.08 -21.20 -7.39
C LEU A 535 -44.42 -21.16 -8.16
N PRO A 536 -45.62 -21.29 -7.55
CA PRO A 536 -46.90 -21.17 -8.27
C PRO A 536 -47.18 -19.77 -8.84
N LYS A 537 -46.51 -18.73 -8.32
CA LYS A 537 -46.61 -17.35 -8.82
C LYS A 537 -45.79 -17.13 -10.09
N MET A 538 -44.84 -18.02 -10.40
CA MET A 538 -43.97 -17.92 -11.57
C MET A 538 -44.74 -18.24 -12.86
N SER A 539 -44.56 -17.41 -13.87
CA SER A 539 -45.21 -17.52 -15.17
C SER A 539 -44.59 -18.61 -16.05
N ALA A 540 -45.20 -18.83 -17.22
CA ALA A 540 -44.60 -19.65 -18.29
C ALA A 540 -43.22 -19.13 -18.74
N ARG A 541 -42.86 -17.86 -18.47
CA ARG A 541 -41.56 -17.24 -18.76
C ARG A 541 -40.68 -17.12 -17.50
N GLY A 542 -41.11 -17.71 -16.40
CA GLY A 542 -40.54 -17.49 -15.07
C GLY A 542 -39.06 -17.88 -14.95
N MET A 543 -38.27 -16.93 -14.45
CA MET A 543 -36.90 -17.17 -14.00
C MET A 543 -36.75 -16.85 -12.51
N VAL A 544 -36.02 -17.70 -11.79
CA VAL A 544 -35.70 -17.51 -10.37
C VAL A 544 -34.20 -17.32 -10.20
N LEU A 545 -33.81 -16.29 -9.45
CA LEU A 545 -32.46 -15.98 -9.07
C LEU A 545 -32.27 -16.28 -7.57
N LEU A 546 -31.21 -16.99 -7.20
CA LEU A 546 -30.87 -17.31 -5.81
C LEU A 546 -29.48 -16.76 -5.49
N HIS A 547 -29.39 -15.75 -4.64
CA HIS A 547 -28.11 -15.16 -4.23
C HIS A 547 -27.50 -15.92 -3.04
N GLY A 548 -26.17 -16.05 -3.02
CA GLY A 548 -25.41 -16.71 -1.95
C GLY A 548 -25.04 -18.18 -2.21
N THR A 549 -25.15 -18.69 -3.44
CA THR A 549 -24.86 -20.11 -3.76
C THR A 549 -23.41 -20.52 -3.47
N HIS A 550 -22.46 -19.58 -3.45
CA HIS A 550 -21.04 -19.86 -3.27
C HIS A 550 -20.50 -19.52 -1.87
N VAL A 551 -21.37 -19.17 -0.90
CA VAL A 551 -20.96 -18.91 0.49
C VAL A 551 -20.50 -20.20 1.16
N ARG A 552 -19.19 -20.33 1.41
CA ARG A 552 -18.54 -21.55 1.94
C ARG A 552 -18.47 -21.65 3.48
N ALA A 553 -19.18 -20.79 4.22
CA ALA A 553 -19.28 -20.92 5.68
C ALA A 553 -19.95 -22.26 6.05
N HIS A 554 -19.49 -22.90 7.14
CA HIS A 554 -20.08 -24.15 7.63
C HIS A 554 -21.59 -23.98 7.87
N GLY A 555 -22.41 -24.71 7.10
CA GLY A 555 -23.87 -24.69 7.22
C GLY A 555 -24.63 -23.72 6.31
N SER A 556 -24.01 -23.16 5.25
CA SER A 556 -24.71 -22.31 4.27
C SER A 556 -25.97 -22.99 3.71
N GLY A 557 -27.14 -22.45 4.06
CA GLY A 557 -28.43 -23.03 3.71
C GLY A 557 -28.78 -22.87 2.23
N VAL A 558 -28.39 -21.73 1.64
CA VAL A 558 -28.58 -21.43 0.21
C VAL A 558 -27.84 -22.45 -0.65
N LEU A 559 -26.54 -22.69 -0.40
CA LEU A 559 -25.74 -23.67 -1.13
C LEU A 559 -26.37 -25.07 -1.05
N ARG A 560 -26.80 -25.50 0.14
CA ARG A 560 -27.47 -26.80 0.32
C ARG A 560 -28.74 -26.91 -0.51
N PHE A 561 -29.54 -25.84 -0.58
CA PHE A 561 -30.77 -25.82 -1.37
C PHE A 561 -30.49 -25.75 -2.87
N TRP A 562 -29.49 -24.97 -3.30
CA TRP A 562 -29.04 -24.88 -4.69
C TRP A 562 -28.67 -26.25 -5.27
N GLU A 563 -27.87 -27.03 -4.54
CA GLU A 563 -27.51 -28.40 -4.92
C GLU A 563 -28.73 -29.34 -5.04
N GLU A 564 -29.83 -29.06 -4.34
CA GLU A 564 -31.08 -29.85 -4.42
C GLU A 564 -31.94 -29.51 -5.65
N VAL A 565 -31.90 -28.26 -6.14
CA VAL A 565 -32.80 -27.75 -7.19
C VAL A 565 -32.14 -27.55 -8.56
N LYS A 566 -30.83 -27.36 -8.64
CA LYS A 566 -30.12 -27.04 -9.90
C LYS A 566 -30.27 -28.11 -10.99
N ASP A 567 -30.49 -29.37 -10.63
CA ASP A 567 -30.67 -30.48 -11.58
C ASP A 567 -32.15 -30.73 -11.93
N ARG A 568 -33.09 -30.02 -11.27
CA ARG A 568 -34.54 -30.12 -11.53
C ARG A 568 -35.04 -29.16 -12.61
N TYR A 569 -34.26 -28.13 -12.91
CA TYR A 569 -34.56 -27.05 -13.85
C TYR A 569 -33.34 -26.78 -14.74
N ALA A 570 -33.51 -26.10 -15.87
CA ALA A 570 -32.35 -25.60 -16.60
C ALA A 570 -31.66 -24.52 -15.75
N SER A 571 -30.39 -24.74 -15.41
CA SER A 571 -29.68 -23.98 -14.39
C SER A 571 -28.33 -23.43 -14.87
N PHE A 572 -27.95 -22.29 -14.31
CA PHE A 572 -26.66 -21.64 -14.49
C PHE A 572 -26.22 -21.03 -13.17
N GLU A 573 -24.91 -20.90 -12.94
CA GLU A 573 -24.37 -20.40 -11.66
C GLU A 573 -23.17 -19.48 -11.88
N PHE A 574 -23.18 -18.29 -11.29
CA PHE A 574 -22.00 -17.46 -11.10
C PHE A 574 -21.30 -17.81 -9.78
N HIS A 575 -19.96 -17.80 -9.76
CA HIS A 575 -19.17 -18.13 -8.57
C HIS A 575 -18.53 -16.90 -7.88
N HIS A 576 -18.72 -15.71 -8.45
CA HIS A 576 -18.28 -14.42 -7.90
C HIS A 576 -19.44 -13.75 -7.13
N GLY A 577 -19.20 -12.63 -6.45
CA GLY A 577 -20.24 -11.91 -5.68
C GLY A 577 -21.05 -12.81 -4.75
N SER A 578 -20.40 -13.61 -3.89
CA SER A 578 -21.03 -14.65 -3.03
C SER A 578 -21.78 -15.79 -3.75
N GLY A 579 -21.83 -15.78 -5.07
CA GLY A 579 -22.53 -16.74 -5.93
C GLY A 579 -23.96 -16.33 -6.26
N LEU A 580 -24.36 -16.57 -7.51
CA LEU A 580 -25.73 -16.32 -7.98
C LEU A 580 -26.18 -17.49 -8.85
N GLY A 581 -27.15 -18.25 -8.34
CA GLY A 581 -27.84 -19.30 -9.07
C GLY A 581 -28.98 -18.75 -9.92
N VAL A 582 -29.14 -19.26 -11.13
CA VAL A 582 -30.14 -18.85 -12.10
C VAL A 582 -30.91 -20.09 -12.57
N LEU A 583 -32.23 -20.10 -12.40
CA LEU A 583 -33.12 -21.20 -12.80
C LEU A 583 -34.18 -20.71 -13.80
N ALA A 584 -34.35 -21.45 -14.88
CA ALA A 584 -35.54 -21.37 -15.73
C ALA A 584 -36.61 -22.33 -15.18
N VAL A 585 -37.64 -21.77 -14.53
CA VAL A 585 -38.79 -22.54 -14.00
C VAL A 585 -39.98 -22.54 -14.96
N GLY A 586 -40.07 -21.55 -15.85
CA GLY A 586 -41.01 -21.50 -16.97
C GLY A 586 -40.48 -22.20 -18.23
N GLY A 587 -41.38 -22.63 -19.12
CA GLY A 587 -41.06 -23.29 -20.39
C GLY A 587 -40.91 -22.37 -21.61
N ASP A 588 -41.32 -21.11 -21.53
CA ASP A 588 -41.30 -20.08 -22.60
C ASP A 588 -40.17 -19.05 -22.36
N ILE A 589 -38.96 -19.52 -22.06
CA ILE A 589 -37.81 -18.62 -21.88
C ILE A 589 -37.32 -18.12 -23.26
N PRO A 590 -37.06 -16.81 -23.44
CA PRO A 590 -36.54 -16.28 -24.70
C PRO A 590 -35.30 -17.02 -25.20
N GLN A 591 -35.26 -17.31 -26.50
CA GLN A 591 -34.19 -18.10 -27.12
C GLN A 591 -32.78 -17.53 -26.86
N MET A 592 -32.63 -16.21 -26.82
CA MET A 592 -31.35 -15.55 -26.51
C MET A 592 -30.87 -15.84 -25.08
N VAL A 593 -31.79 -15.90 -24.11
CA VAL A 593 -31.49 -16.24 -22.72
C VAL A 593 -31.13 -17.72 -22.62
N LEU A 594 -31.89 -18.61 -23.28
CA LEU A 594 -31.59 -20.04 -23.36
C LEU A 594 -30.20 -20.31 -23.96
N GLN A 595 -29.87 -19.67 -25.10
CA GLN A 595 -28.61 -19.87 -25.82
C GLN A 595 -27.38 -19.26 -25.12
N THR A 596 -27.60 -18.31 -24.20
CA THR A 596 -26.52 -17.69 -23.42
C THR A 596 -26.24 -18.47 -22.13
N LEU A 597 -27.30 -18.85 -21.39
CA LEU A 597 -27.16 -19.39 -20.03
C LEU A 597 -27.23 -20.92 -19.95
N PHE A 598 -27.96 -21.59 -20.84
CA PHE A 598 -28.25 -23.02 -20.71
C PHE A 598 -27.75 -23.87 -21.90
N ALA A 599 -27.11 -23.26 -22.89
CA ALA A 599 -26.47 -23.99 -23.98
C ALA A 599 -25.17 -24.68 -23.51
N PRO A 600 -25.00 -26.00 -23.72
CA PRO A 600 -23.82 -26.72 -23.29
C PRO A 600 -22.55 -26.31 -24.08
N GLY A 601 -21.40 -26.34 -23.41
CA GLY A 601 -20.07 -26.12 -24.00
C GLY A 601 -19.27 -24.98 -23.35
N GLU A 602 -18.13 -24.64 -23.95
CA GLU A 602 -17.16 -23.64 -23.43
C GLU A 602 -17.76 -22.24 -23.24
N ARG A 603 -18.85 -21.93 -23.97
CA ARG A 603 -19.62 -20.68 -23.89
C ARG A 603 -19.98 -20.31 -22.45
N LEU A 604 -20.41 -21.27 -21.63
CA LEU A 604 -20.81 -21.00 -20.23
C LEU A 604 -19.63 -20.53 -19.36
N GLY A 605 -18.40 -20.93 -19.67
CA GLY A 605 -17.20 -20.43 -19.01
C GLY A 605 -16.87 -18.99 -19.42
N ALA A 606 -17.09 -18.64 -20.69
CA ALA A 606 -16.89 -17.29 -21.18
C ALA A 606 -17.93 -16.30 -20.64
N VAL A 607 -19.21 -16.69 -20.56
CA VAL A 607 -20.28 -15.88 -19.94
C VAL A 607 -19.99 -15.59 -18.47
N ARG A 608 -19.55 -16.59 -17.69
CA ARG A 608 -19.11 -16.40 -16.30
C ARG A 608 -17.99 -15.36 -16.18
N ARG A 609 -16.94 -15.49 -17.01
CA ARG A 609 -15.79 -14.56 -17.03
C ARG A 609 -16.17 -13.14 -17.45
N LEU A 610 -17.09 -13.00 -18.40
CA LEU A 610 -17.55 -11.69 -18.86
C LEU A 610 -18.22 -10.92 -17.72
N PHE A 611 -19.27 -11.49 -17.14
CA PHE A 611 -20.01 -10.80 -16.07
C PHE A 611 -19.18 -10.63 -14.80
N SER A 612 -18.29 -11.58 -14.44
CA SER A 612 -17.37 -11.36 -13.30
C SER A 612 -16.40 -10.20 -13.52
N THR A 613 -15.92 -10.00 -14.75
CA THR A 613 -15.00 -8.90 -15.09
C THR A 613 -15.72 -7.55 -15.06
N LEU A 614 -16.93 -7.48 -15.62
CA LEU A 614 -17.76 -6.28 -15.58
C LEU A 614 -18.21 -5.94 -14.15
N GLY A 615 -18.54 -6.95 -13.34
CA GLY A 615 -18.87 -6.81 -11.93
C GLY A 615 -17.72 -6.27 -11.09
N ALA A 616 -16.53 -6.87 -11.23
CA ALA A 616 -15.32 -6.42 -10.55
C ALA A 616 -14.98 -4.95 -10.87
N ARG A 617 -15.21 -4.49 -12.12
CA ARG A 617 -15.06 -3.07 -12.49
C ARG A 617 -15.96 -2.15 -11.65
N LEU A 618 -17.22 -2.54 -11.40
CA LEU A 618 -18.14 -1.73 -10.58
C LEU A 618 -17.71 -1.70 -9.11
N THR A 619 -17.24 -2.82 -8.56
CA THR A 619 -16.68 -2.89 -7.21
C THR A 619 -15.44 -1.98 -7.07
N LEU A 620 -14.58 -1.93 -8.09
CA LEU A 620 -13.42 -1.02 -8.13
C LEU A 620 -13.84 0.46 -8.19
N LEU A 621 -14.83 0.81 -9.01
CA LEU A 621 -15.37 2.18 -9.07
C LEU A 621 -15.96 2.62 -7.73
N GLN A 622 -16.80 1.78 -7.10
CA GLN A 622 -17.33 2.04 -5.77
C GLN A 622 -16.22 2.23 -4.73
N THR A 623 -15.17 1.40 -4.79
CA THR A 623 -14.03 1.51 -3.86
C THR A 623 -13.28 2.82 -4.08
N SER A 624 -13.10 3.25 -5.33
CA SER A 624 -12.50 4.55 -5.67
C SER A 624 -13.33 5.72 -5.14
N ASP A 625 -14.65 5.72 -5.31
CA ASP A 625 -15.51 6.80 -4.82
C ASP A 625 -15.55 6.88 -3.29
N ARG A 626 -15.55 5.73 -2.60
CA ARG A 626 -15.42 5.71 -1.13
C ARG A 626 -14.10 6.33 -0.67
N VAL A 627 -12.99 6.05 -1.35
CA VAL A 627 -11.69 6.68 -1.04
C VAL A 627 -11.78 8.20 -1.22
N ARG A 628 -12.36 8.71 -2.32
CA ARG A 628 -12.56 10.15 -2.56
C ARG A 628 -13.42 10.83 -1.48
N ASP A 629 -14.47 10.17 -1.00
CA ASP A 629 -15.31 10.71 0.07
C ASP A 629 -14.64 10.64 1.46
N TYR A 630 -13.79 9.64 1.70
CA TYR A 630 -12.88 9.66 2.86
C TYR A 630 -11.86 10.80 2.77
N ASP A 631 -11.28 11.07 1.60
CA ASP A 631 -10.35 12.20 1.40
C ASP A 631 -11.02 13.56 1.63
N ARG A 632 -12.25 13.75 1.15
CA ARG A 632 -13.08 14.93 1.47
C ARG A 632 -13.33 15.05 2.97
N THR A 633 -13.72 13.97 3.63
CA THR A 633 -13.94 13.95 5.09
C THR A 633 -12.66 14.29 5.85
N VAL A 634 -11.52 13.77 5.39
CA VAL A 634 -10.20 14.08 5.94
C VAL A 634 -9.79 15.54 5.67
N ALA A 635 -10.15 16.12 4.52
CA ALA A 635 -9.95 17.54 4.22
C ALA A 635 -10.78 18.45 5.13
N ASP A 636 -12.05 18.12 5.36
CA ASP A 636 -12.93 18.85 6.29
C ASP A 636 -12.42 18.78 7.73
N LEU A 637 -11.98 17.59 8.18
CA LEU A 637 -11.37 17.41 9.50
C LEU A 637 -10.02 18.15 9.63
N LYS A 638 -9.22 18.24 8.56
CA LYS A 638 -8.00 19.09 8.53
C LYS A 638 -8.35 20.57 8.63
N SER A 639 -9.35 21.05 7.88
CA SER A 639 -9.82 22.44 7.93
C SER A 639 -10.33 22.81 9.32
N LYS A 640 -11.14 21.94 9.93
CA LYS A 640 -11.64 22.11 11.30
C LYS A 640 -10.53 22.07 12.34
N LYS A 641 -9.50 21.23 12.14
CA LYS A 641 -8.29 21.23 12.97
C LYS A 641 -7.54 22.57 12.87
N LEU A 642 -7.31 23.09 11.67
CA LEU A 642 -6.66 24.39 11.44
C LEU A 642 -7.43 25.54 12.09
N GLN A 643 -8.76 25.53 12.04
CA GLN A 643 -9.59 26.52 12.76
C GLN A 643 -9.40 26.44 14.28
N LEU A 644 -9.33 25.24 14.85
CA LEU A 644 -9.08 25.04 16.29
C LEU A 644 -7.66 25.47 16.70
N GLU A 645 -6.64 25.19 15.87
CA GLU A 645 -5.27 25.64 16.09
C GLU A 645 -5.14 27.18 16.01
N ALA A 646 -5.85 27.82 15.08
CA ALA A 646 -5.93 29.28 15.00
C ALA A 646 -6.63 29.90 16.22
N GLN A 647 -7.73 29.30 16.70
CA GLN A 647 -8.39 29.70 17.94
C GLN A 647 -7.46 29.52 19.16
N GLN A 648 -6.71 28.42 19.24
CA GLN A 648 -5.74 28.18 20.31
C GLN A 648 -4.63 29.24 20.31
N SER A 649 -4.12 29.63 19.13
CA SER A 649 -3.12 30.71 19.01
C SER A 649 -3.66 32.06 19.46
N LEU A 650 -4.92 32.39 19.12
CA LEU A 650 -5.62 33.58 19.63
C LEU A 650 -5.73 33.56 21.16
N PHE A 651 -6.17 32.46 21.77
CA PHE A 651 -6.24 32.33 23.22
C PHE A 651 -4.87 32.46 23.90
N GLN A 652 -3.81 31.88 23.31
CA GLN A 652 -2.44 32.02 23.84
C GLN A 652 -1.95 33.47 23.80
N LYS A 653 -2.22 34.22 22.72
CA LYS A 653 -1.89 35.66 22.63
C LYS A 653 -2.63 36.47 23.69
N SER A 654 -3.95 36.30 23.81
CA SER A 654 -4.73 37.00 24.84
C SER A 654 -4.30 36.64 26.26
N PHE A 655 -3.83 35.41 26.49
CA PHE A 655 -3.28 35.01 27.80
C PHE A 655 -1.91 35.64 28.09
N ALA A 656 -1.04 35.75 27.07
CA ALA A 656 0.25 36.43 27.19
C ALA A 656 0.07 37.94 27.46
N GLU A 657 -0.82 38.61 26.72
CA GLU A 657 -1.20 40.01 26.96
C GLU A 657 -1.77 40.23 28.38
N LEU A 658 -2.50 39.24 28.92
CA LEU A 658 -3.00 39.30 30.30
C LEU A 658 -1.86 39.14 31.32
N ALA A 659 -0.92 38.22 31.08
CA ALA A 659 0.23 37.98 31.95
C ALA A 659 1.15 39.20 32.01
N GLU A 660 1.44 39.85 30.88
CA GLU A 660 2.24 41.07 30.79
C GLU A 660 1.58 42.24 31.58
N ARG A 661 0.25 42.36 31.54
CA ARG A 661 -0.50 43.29 32.41
C ARG A 661 -0.38 42.96 33.89
N PHE A 662 -0.35 41.67 34.26
CA PHE A 662 -0.15 41.26 35.64
C PHE A 662 1.27 41.54 36.15
N GLU A 663 2.29 41.35 35.32
CA GLU A 663 3.69 41.63 35.69
C GLU A 663 3.98 43.13 35.82
N THR A 664 3.52 43.95 34.86
CA THR A 664 3.64 45.42 34.93
C THR A 664 2.91 46.04 36.14
N THR A 665 1.78 45.45 36.55
CA THR A 665 1.08 45.84 37.79
C THR A 665 1.86 45.45 39.06
N ARG A 666 2.66 44.38 38.99
CA ARG A 666 3.40 43.82 40.13
C ARG A 666 4.69 44.58 40.46
N GLU A 667 5.36 45.17 39.46
CA GLU A 667 6.55 46.01 39.69
C GLU A 667 6.25 47.31 40.48
N HIS A 668 4.99 47.75 40.50
CA HIS A 668 4.56 48.96 41.19
C HIS A 668 4.02 48.73 42.62
N ALA A 669 4.07 47.49 43.14
CA ALA A 669 3.54 47.14 44.46
C ALA A 669 4.66 47.00 45.52
N PRO A 670 4.61 47.74 46.65
CA PRO A 670 5.62 47.65 47.70
C PRO A 670 5.57 46.31 48.46
N ALA A 671 6.73 45.75 48.78
CA ALA A 671 6.87 44.41 49.35
C ALA A 671 6.51 44.33 50.86
N PRO A 672 5.80 43.28 51.32
CA PRO A 672 5.54 43.04 52.74
C PRO A 672 6.73 42.34 53.44
N GLN A 673 6.93 42.66 54.72
CA GLN A 673 7.97 42.08 55.58
C GLN A 673 7.48 40.79 56.26
N TYR A 674 8.34 39.77 56.42
CA TYR A 674 8.14 38.69 57.40
C TYR A 674 9.46 38.02 57.84
N GLU A 675 9.46 37.46 59.05
CA GLU A 675 10.64 37.01 59.82
C GLU A 675 11.09 35.53 59.58
N PRO A 676 12.32 35.14 60.01
CA PRO A 676 13.01 33.95 59.48
C PRO A 676 12.85 32.65 60.29
N THR A 677 13.09 31.51 59.63
CA THR A 677 13.26 30.17 60.24
C THR A 677 14.52 29.45 59.71
N PRO A 678 15.08 28.46 60.43
CA PRO A 678 16.46 27.97 60.25
C PRO A 678 16.67 27.06 59.01
N PRO A 679 17.93 26.84 58.58
CA PRO A 679 18.23 26.56 57.18
C PRO A 679 17.98 25.10 56.73
N ARG A 680 17.34 24.94 55.57
CA ARG A 680 17.41 23.72 54.76
C ARG A 680 18.49 23.83 53.68
N LYS A 681 19.15 22.71 53.39
CA LYS A 681 20.22 22.59 52.39
C LYS A 681 19.74 23.01 50.99
N ALA A 682 20.66 23.55 50.19
CA ALA A 682 20.40 24.02 48.83
C ALA A 682 19.79 22.93 47.93
N LEU A 683 18.86 23.34 47.07
CA LEU A 683 18.37 22.59 45.92
C LEU A 683 19.05 23.11 44.64
N PRO A 684 19.39 22.26 43.66
CA PRO A 684 19.94 22.71 42.38
C PRO A 684 18.88 23.42 41.53
N ALA A 685 19.33 24.31 40.64
CA ALA A 685 18.48 24.90 39.62
C ALA A 685 18.23 23.91 38.47
N ASP A 686 16.97 23.74 38.06
CA ASP A 686 16.45 24.11 36.73
C ASP A 686 15.02 23.57 36.54
N THR A 687 14.06 24.45 36.24
CA THR A 687 12.71 24.09 35.77
C THR A 687 12.22 25.16 34.82
N THR A 688 12.54 25.01 33.55
CA THR A 688 12.03 25.85 32.45
C THR A 688 10.68 25.36 31.91
N LEU A 689 9.91 26.29 31.30
CA LEU A 689 8.52 26.15 30.85
C LEU A 689 8.22 25.02 29.83
N ARG A 690 9.19 24.20 29.42
CA ARG A 690 9.00 23.11 28.44
C ARG A 690 8.21 21.91 28.98
N GLY A 691 8.17 21.69 30.29
CA GLY A 691 7.45 20.56 30.89
C GLY A 691 5.93 20.60 30.65
N ALA A 692 5.28 21.70 31.07
CA ALA A 692 3.83 21.81 31.16
C ALA A 692 3.07 21.52 29.84
N ALA A 693 3.64 21.87 28.69
CA ALA A 693 3.03 21.60 27.39
C ALA A 693 3.11 20.11 26.98
N ARG A 694 4.19 19.41 27.36
CA ARG A 694 4.35 17.96 27.13
C ARG A 694 3.39 17.17 28.01
N ASP A 695 3.21 17.62 29.24
CA ASP A 695 2.38 16.93 30.23
C ASP A 695 0.88 17.02 29.90
N PHE A 696 0.41 18.14 29.31
CA PHE A 696 -0.97 18.31 28.85
C PHE A 696 -1.36 17.39 27.68
N TRP A 697 -0.52 17.27 26.64
CA TRP A 697 -0.81 16.40 25.50
C TRP A 697 -0.79 14.92 25.86
N ASN A 698 0.13 14.52 26.74
CA ASN A 698 0.14 13.18 27.30
C ASN A 698 -1.12 12.91 28.14
N HIS A 699 -1.56 13.86 28.97
CA HIS A 699 -2.81 13.75 29.73
C HIS A 699 -4.02 13.47 28.84
N LEU A 700 -4.18 14.20 27.72
CA LEU A 700 -5.27 13.99 26.77
C LEU A 700 -5.20 12.59 26.11
N ARG A 701 -4.00 12.18 25.68
CA ARG A 701 -3.74 10.86 25.08
C ARG A 701 -4.05 9.71 26.04
N TYR A 702 -3.75 9.86 27.33
CA TYR A 702 -4.05 8.85 28.35
C TYR A 702 -5.55 8.73 28.67
N GLN A 703 -6.32 9.83 28.68
CA GLN A 703 -7.77 9.75 28.85
C GLN A 703 -8.44 9.02 27.67
N CYS A 704 -8.04 9.34 26.43
CA CYS A 704 -8.58 8.72 25.23
C CYS A 704 -8.28 7.21 25.14
N LEU A 705 -7.12 6.74 25.61
CA LEU A 705 -6.76 5.31 25.57
C LEU A 705 -7.40 4.47 26.69
N ALA A 706 -7.83 5.10 27.80
CA ALA A 706 -8.50 4.42 28.90
C ALA A 706 -10.01 4.21 28.66
N ALA A 707 -10.62 4.97 27.75
CA ALA A 707 -12.06 4.95 27.46
C ALA A 707 -12.49 3.93 26.38
N VAL A 708 -11.64 2.93 26.09
CA VAL A 708 -11.68 2.12 24.88
C VAL A 708 -12.31 0.73 25.11
N PRO A 709 -13.48 0.40 24.54
CA PRO A 709 -14.18 -0.86 24.84
C PRO A 709 -13.53 -2.15 24.30
N TRP A 710 -12.68 -2.08 23.27
CA TRP A 710 -12.12 -3.25 22.58
C TRP A 710 -10.90 -3.91 23.29
N LEU A 711 -10.87 -3.85 24.63
CA LEU A 711 -9.77 -4.32 25.47
C LEU A 711 -9.84 -5.82 25.86
N GLN A 712 -10.87 -6.55 25.43
CA GLN A 712 -11.21 -7.93 25.86
C GLN A 712 -10.41 -9.06 25.17
N GLY A 713 -9.10 -8.89 24.99
CA GLY A 713 -8.24 -9.98 24.49
C GLY A 713 -7.77 -10.90 25.64
N SER A 714 -8.18 -12.16 25.66
CA SER A 714 -7.92 -13.12 26.76
C SER A 714 -6.44 -13.28 27.12
N SER A 715 -5.53 -13.17 26.13
CA SER A 715 -4.09 -13.25 26.33
C SER A 715 -3.48 -12.01 27.03
N ARG A 716 -4.17 -10.87 27.01
CA ARG A 716 -3.73 -9.63 27.69
C ARG A 716 -4.09 -9.64 29.17
N GLN A 717 -5.28 -10.12 29.51
CA GLN A 717 -5.70 -10.31 30.91
C GLN A 717 -4.79 -11.31 31.63
N ALA A 718 -4.43 -12.42 30.97
CA ALA A 718 -3.48 -13.40 31.51
C ALA A 718 -2.10 -12.79 31.84
N ARG A 719 -1.57 -11.91 30.98
CA ARG A 719 -0.28 -11.22 31.21
C ARG A 719 -0.37 -10.15 32.29
N TYR A 720 -1.49 -9.44 32.37
CA TYR A 720 -1.76 -8.47 33.45
C TYR A 720 -1.76 -9.17 34.81
N ALA A 721 -2.56 -10.23 34.96
CA ALA A 721 -2.63 -11.02 36.18
C ALA A 721 -1.29 -11.69 36.53
N MET A 722 -0.51 -12.12 35.53
CA MET A 722 0.83 -12.69 35.71
C MET A 722 1.81 -11.69 36.30
N ILE A 723 1.84 -10.44 35.82
CA ILE A 723 2.71 -9.40 36.39
C ILE A 723 2.23 -8.99 37.78
N GLU A 724 0.93 -8.76 37.95
CA GLU A 724 0.34 -8.32 39.23
C GLU A 724 0.56 -9.35 40.36
N SER A 725 0.42 -10.65 40.06
CA SER A 725 0.68 -11.74 41.02
C SER A 725 2.16 -12.11 41.20
N SER A 726 3.07 -11.57 40.36
CA SER A 726 4.49 -11.97 40.40
C SER A 726 5.27 -11.43 41.61
N GLY A 727 4.85 -10.29 42.16
CA GLY A 727 5.64 -9.51 43.13
C GLY A 727 6.82 -8.74 42.50
N LEU A 728 7.04 -8.84 41.18
CA LEU A 728 8.12 -8.14 40.46
C LEU A 728 7.64 -6.86 39.76
N PHE A 729 6.59 -6.23 40.30
CA PHE A 729 6.09 -4.95 39.86
C PHE A 729 5.87 -4.03 41.06
N ASP A 730 6.80 -3.09 41.26
CA ASP A 730 6.68 -2.04 42.28
C ASP A 730 5.95 -0.85 41.66
N THR A 731 4.72 -0.64 42.13
CA THR A 731 3.84 0.42 41.62
C THR A 731 4.38 1.82 41.89
N ASP A 732 5.07 2.05 43.00
CA ASP A 732 5.50 3.40 43.39
C ASP A 732 6.89 3.72 42.82
N PHE A 733 7.80 2.74 42.72
CA PHE A 733 9.01 2.86 41.90
C PHE A 733 8.67 3.07 40.41
N TYR A 734 7.70 2.33 39.87
CA TYR A 734 7.27 2.50 38.49
C TYR A 734 6.69 3.90 38.24
N LYS A 735 5.87 4.42 39.17
CA LYS A 735 5.40 5.81 39.12
C LYS A 735 6.51 6.84 39.30
N SER A 736 7.53 6.58 40.12
CA SER A 736 8.63 7.55 40.33
C SER A 736 9.51 7.75 39.10
N GLN A 737 9.49 6.82 38.14
CA GLN A 737 10.13 6.99 36.83
C GLN A 737 9.25 7.79 35.84
N LEU A 738 7.98 8.06 36.18
CA LEU A 738 7.11 8.88 35.34
C LEU A 738 7.33 10.37 35.61
N PRO A 739 7.22 11.24 34.58
CA PRO A 739 7.27 12.68 34.74
C PRO A 739 6.28 13.22 35.81
N PRO A 740 6.66 14.26 36.57
CA PRO A 740 5.79 14.88 37.58
C PRO A 740 4.43 15.29 37.01
N GLY A 741 3.35 14.98 37.72
CA GLY A 741 1.97 15.30 37.32
C GLY A 741 1.25 14.22 36.49
N ILE A 742 1.93 13.17 36.04
CA ILE A 742 1.28 12.07 35.30
C ILE A 742 0.64 11.06 36.28
N ALA A 743 -0.68 11.14 36.43
CA ALA A 743 -1.46 10.23 37.27
C ALA A 743 -1.92 8.96 36.50
N VAL A 744 -1.13 7.87 36.58
CA VAL A 744 -1.49 6.57 35.98
C VAL A 744 -2.37 5.75 36.93
N LYS A 745 -3.65 5.55 36.55
CA LYS A 745 -4.63 4.76 37.32
C LYS A 745 -4.40 3.24 37.26
N ALA A 746 -3.78 2.72 36.20
CA ALA A 746 -3.51 1.28 36.02
C ALA A 746 -2.02 1.03 35.65
N PRO A 747 -1.10 1.10 36.63
CA PRO A 747 0.35 1.05 36.38
C PRO A 747 0.84 -0.20 35.63
N VAL A 748 0.36 -1.39 36.01
CA VAL A 748 0.71 -2.67 35.37
C VAL A 748 0.26 -2.71 33.90
N LEU A 749 -0.92 -2.18 33.60
CA LEU A 749 -1.43 -2.11 32.23
C LEU A 749 -0.66 -1.08 31.39
N HIS A 750 -0.32 0.07 31.99
CA HIS A 750 0.52 1.09 31.37
C HIS A 750 1.91 0.52 31.03
N TYR A 751 2.51 -0.26 31.95
CA TYR A 751 3.76 -0.96 31.71
C TYR A 751 3.66 -1.92 30.51
N LEU A 752 2.72 -2.88 30.54
CA LEU A 752 2.55 -3.90 29.47
C LEU A 752 2.38 -3.32 28.07
N LEU A 753 1.65 -2.20 27.96
CA LEU A 753 1.34 -1.57 26.68
C LEU A 753 2.43 -0.59 26.24
N ILE A 754 3.02 0.17 27.16
CA ILE A 754 3.84 1.36 26.85
C ILE A 754 5.17 1.33 27.62
N GLY A 755 5.14 1.18 28.94
CA GLY A 755 6.28 1.45 29.83
C GLY A 755 7.60 0.79 29.44
N TRP A 756 7.62 -0.53 29.25
CA TRP A 756 8.87 -1.23 28.88
C TRP A 756 9.41 -0.83 27.51
N ARG A 757 8.55 -0.38 26.59
CA ARG A 757 8.96 0.16 25.27
C ARG A 757 9.58 1.55 25.39
N CYS A 758 9.15 2.31 26.40
CA CYS A 758 9.73 3.59 26.78
C CYS A 758 10.91 3.44 27.77
N GLY A 759 11.48 2.24 27.91
CA GLY A 759 12.63 1.98 28.77
C GLY A 759 12.36 2.03 30.27
N LEU A 760 11.09 2.04 30.71
CA LEU A 760 10.74 2.07 32.13
C LEU A 760 10.84 0.67 32.74
N SER A 761 11.47 0.57 33.91
CA SER A 761 11.65 -0.70 34.63
C SER A 761 10.51 -0.96 35.62
N PRO A 762 9.98 -2.20 35.72
CA PRO A 762 8.82 -2.52 36.56
C PRO A 762 9.15 -2.56 38.06
N HIS A 763 10.42 -2.70 38.44
CA HIS A 763 10.85 -2.91 39.82
C HIS A 763 12.31 -2.43 39.99
N PRO A 764 12.75 -1.89 41.15
CA PRO A 764 14.11 -1.35 41.33
C PRO A 764 15.23 -2.34 41.00
N HIS A 765 14.95 -3.63 41.17
CA HIS A 765 15.88 -4.72 40.93
C HIS A 765 15.63 -5.49 39.61
N PHE A 766 14.64 -5.13 38.79
CA PHE A 766 14.43 -5.74 37.47
C PHE A 766 14.68 -4.69 36.39
N ASP A 767 15.78 -4.84 35.65
CA ASP A 767 16.22 -3.88 34.63
C ASP A 767 15.63 -4.31 33.27
N ALA A 768 14.45 -3.78 32.93
CA ALA A 768 13.76 -4.16 31.70
C ALA A 768 14.51 -3.74 30.43
N PRO A 769 15.10 -2.52 30.32
CA PRO A 769 15.99 -2.17 29.20
C PRO A 769 17.17 -3.12 29.04
N TRP A 770 17.91 -3.40 30.12
CA TRP A 770 19.07 -4.27 30.04
C TRP A 770 18.70 -5.71 29.72
N TYR A 771 17.60 -6.22 30.28
CA TYR A 771 17.08 -7.55 29.95
C TYR A 771 16.64 -7.65 28.48
N ALA A 772 15.97 -6.62 27.97
CA ALA A 772 15.54 -6.54 26.57
C ALA A 772 16.72 -6.61 25.61
N HIS A 773 17.77 -5.83 25.88
CA HIS A 773 19.00 -5.80 25.09
C HIS A 773 19.79 -7.12 25.20
N THR A 774 20.03 -7.61 26.41
CA THR A 774 20.85 -8.81 26.68
C THR A 774 20.24 -10.09 26.09
N TYR A 775 18.92 -10.16 25.96
CA TYR A 775 18.21 -11.33 25.43
C TYR A 775 17.42 -11.05 24.13
N GLN A 776 17.77 -9.98 23.40
CA GLN A 776 17.06 -9.48 22.23
C GLN A 776 16.72 -10.58 21.20
N GLU A 777 17.73 -11.35 20.78
CA GLU A 777 17.61 -12.47 19.83
C GLU A 777 16.60 -13.55 20.28
N GLN A 778 16.55 -13.83 21.58
CA GLN A 778 15.68 -14.89 22.11
C GLN A 778 14.33 -14.36 22.62
N LEU A 779 14.16 -13.04 22.69
CA LEU A 779 12.91 -12.35 22.96
C LEU A 779 12.06 -12.17 21.71
N LYS A 780 12.68 -11.86 20.56
CA LYS A 780 11.98 -11.55 19.30
C LYS A 780 10.85 -10.51 19.50
N GLY A 781 11.16 -9.42 20.20
CA GLY A 781 10.19 -8.34 20.51
C GLY A 781 9.14 -8.67 21.59
N ARG A 782 9.27 -9.77 22.34
CA ARG A 782 8.44 -10.04 23.53
C ARG A 782 8.77 -9.10 24.69
N GLU A 783 7.78 -8.91 25.56
CA GLU A 783 7.91 -8.07 26.76
C GLU A 783 8.88 -8.70 27.79
N PRO A 784 9.86 -7.95 28.32
CA PRO A 784 10.92 -8.47 29.21
C PRO A 784 10.45 -9.22 30.45
N LEU A 785 9.52 -8.66 31.23
CA LEU A 785 9.07 -9.24 32.50
C LEU A 785 8.21 -10.49 32.28
N VAL A 786 7.27 -10.46 31.34
CA VAL A 786 6.49 -11.65 30.94
C VAL A 786 7.41 -12.77 30.41
N ASP A 787 8.41 -12.47 29.58
CA ASP A 787 9.40 -13.48 29.17
C ASP A 787 10.15 -14.05 30.39
N PHE A 788 10.60 -13.18 31.30
CA PHE A 788 11.30 -13.59 32.51
C PHE A 788 10.45 -14.52 33.36
N LEU A 789 9.20 -14.15 33.63
CA LEU A 789 8.23 -14.89 34.44
C LEU A 789 7.79 -16.22 33.80
N GLU A 790 7.48 -16.23 32.49
CA GLU A 790 7.08 -17.44 31.75
C GLU A 790 8.20 -18.49 31.71
N LYS A 791 9.45 -18.06 31.41
CA LYS A 791 10.53 -18.99 31.03
C LYS A 791 11.96 -18.49 31.32
N GLY A 792 12.20 -17.19 31.46
CA GLY A 792 13.55 -16.65 31.60
C GLY A 792 14.24 -17.10 32.89
N TRP A 793 13.56 -17.04 34.03
CA TRP A 793 14.13 -17.50 35.31
C TRP A 793 14.44 -19.00 35.32
N LYS A 794 13.62 -19.83 34.63
CA LYS A 794 13.85 -21.27 34.45
C LYS A 794 15.09 -21.57 33.61
N LYS A 795 15.47 -20.63 32.72
CA LYS A 795 16.69 -20.67 31.91
C LYS A 795 17.89 -19.98 32.58
N ASN A 796 17.78 -19.61 33.86
CA ASN A 796 18.76 -18.84 34.62
C ASN A 796 19.16 -17.50 33.94
N ARG A 797 18.24 -16.88 33.17
CA ARG A 797 18.45 -15.53 32.63
C ARG A 797 18.54 -14.53 33.77
N ARG A 798 19.53 -13.64 33.73
CA ARG A 798 19.73 -12.60 34.74
C ARG A 798 18.64 -11.52 34.56
N PRO A 799 17.98 -11.05 35.64
CA PRO A 799 16.97 -9.98 35.60
C PRO A 799 17.57 -8.57 35.57
N ASN A 800 18.87 -8.45 35.84
CA ASN A 800 19.68 -7.23 35.88
C ASN A 800 21.17 -7.64 35.79
N PRO A 801 22.13 -6.71 35.63
CA PRO A 801 23.55 -7.05 35.52
C PRO A 801 24.16 -7.74 36.75
N SER A 802 23.69 -7.42 37.96
CA SER A 802 24.35 -7.73 39.24
C SER A 802 23.88 -9.04 39.90
N PHE A 803 22.72 -9.57 39.51
CA PHE A 803 22.16 -10.82 40.03
C PHE A 803 22.43 -12.01 39.10
N ASP A 804 23.01 -13.08 39.65
CA ASP A 804 23.22 -14.35 38.96
C ASP A 804 22.28 -15.44 39.51
N PRO A 805 21.18 -15.80 38.81
CA PRO A 805 20.21 -16.78 39.30
C PRO A 805 20.75 -18.19 39.44
N LYS A 806 21.82 -18.55 38.71
CA LYS A 806 22.42 -19.88 38.81
C LYS A 806 23.27 -19.94 40.09
N TRP A 807 24.23 -19.02 40.21
CA TRP A 807 25.12 -18.97 41.37
C TRP A 807 24.37 -18.74 42.68
N TYR A 808 23.37 -17.85 42.69
CA TYR A 808 22.57 -17.58 43.88
C TYR A 808 21.81 -18.84 44.35
N ARG A 809 21.21 -19.58 43.42
CA ARG A 809 20.53 -20.86 43.69
C ARG A 809 21.50 -21.90 44.25
N ASP A 810 22.65 -22.06 43.60
CA ASP A 810 23.67 -23.05 43.99
C ASP A 810 24.31 -22.74 45.36
N THR A 811 24.27 -21.47 45.80
CA THR A 811 24.91 -20.98 47.03
C THR A 811 23.97 -20.89 48.24
N TYR A 812 22.77 -20.35 48.05
CA TYR A 812 21.87 -19.96 49.16
C TYR A 812 20.54 -20.72 49.22
N MET A 813 20.23 -21.56 48.23
CA MET A 813 18.98 -22.32 48.19
C MET A 813 19.25 -23.81 48.46
N ALA A 814 18.23 -24.54 48.92
CA ALA A 814 18.36 -25.96 49.23
C ALA A 814 18.77 -26.76 47.98
N LYS A 815 19.77 -27.65 48.11
CA LYS A 815 20.22 -28.51 47.00
C LYS A 815 19.05 -29.35 46.47
N GLY A 816 18.65 -29.06 45.24
CA GLY A 816 17.54 -29.73 44.56
C GLY A 816 16.30 -28.87 44.34
N ASP A 817 16.21 -27.68 44.94
CA ASP A 817 15.10 -26.76 44.69
C ASP A 817 15.17 -26.16 43.27
N LYS A 818 14.26 -26.62 42.42
CA LYS A 818 14.11 -26.17 41.03
C LYS A 818 12.86 -25.30 40.82
N GLU A 819 11.89 -25.38 41.73
CA GLU A 819 10.57 -24.75 41.58
C GLU A 819 10.54 -23.34 42.16
N THR A 820 11.34 -23.05 43.20
CA THR A 820 11.47 -21.69 43.73
C THR A 820 12.28 -20.82 42.77
N GLN A 821 11.73 -19.66 42.40
CA GLN A 821 12.40 -18.68 41.53
C GLN A 821 13.55 -18.00 42.29
N PRO A 822 14.83 -18.14 41.87
CA PRO A 822 15.97 -17.66 42.66
C PRO A 822 15.96 -16.16 42.92
N PHE A 823 15.53 -15.38 41.92
CA PHE A 823 15.45 -13.92 42.05
C PHE A 823 14.35 -13.47 43.02
N ARG A 824 13.23 -14.18 43.07
CA ARG A 824 12.17 -13.90 44.05
C ARG A 824 12.63 -14.22 45.47
N HIS A 825 13.28 -15.36 45.67
CA HIS A 825 13.91 -15.73 46.95
C HIS A 825 14.97 -14.69 47.40
N TYR A 826 15.70 -14.09 46.46
CA TYR A 826 16.63 -12.99 46.77
C TYR A 826 15.91 -11.75 47.30
N LEU A 827 14.84 -11.31 46.65
CA LEU A 827 14.08 -10.12 47.07
C LEU A 827 13.32 -10.35 48.40
N GLU A 828 12.68 -11.50 48.57
CA GLU A 828 11.85 -11.81 49.75
C GLU A 828 12.68 -12.19 50.99
N THR A 829 13.82 -12.86 50.81
CA THR A 829 14.61 -13.45 51.91
C THR A 829 16.08 -13.05 51.87
N GLY A 830 16.73 -13.14 50.70
CA GLY A 830 18.18 -12.96 50.56
C GLY A 830 18.67 -11.58 50.97
N MET A 831 17.99 -10.51 50.55
CA MET A 831 18.34 -9.14 50.90
C MET A 831 18.27 -8.88 52.41
N ALA A 832 17.27 -9.43 53.10
CA ALA A 832 17.11 -9.29 54.55
C ALA A 832 18.17 -10.08 55.33
N GLN A 833 18.69 -11.19 54.77
CA GLN A 833 19.74 -12.00 55.37
C GLN A 833 21.16 -11.59 54.92
N GLY A 834 21.31 -10.52 54.13
CA GLY A 834 22.61 -10.05 53.64
C GLY A 834 23.26 -10.98 52.61
N PHE A 835 22.49 -11.84 51.93
CA PHE A 835 23.01 -12.72 50.88
C PHE A 835 23.46 -11.91 49.68
N LYS A 836 24.58 -12.30 49.06
CA LYS A 836 25.11 -11.62 47.88
C LYS A 836 24.28 -11.98 46.64
N PRO A 837 24.09 -11.06 45.67
CA PRO A 837 23.35 -11.34 44.43
C PRO A 837 24.15 -12.14 43.39
N SER A 838 25.49 -12.13 43.47
CA SER A 838 26.39 -12.86 42.57
C SER A 838 27.78 -13.07 43.22
N ALA A 839 28.57 -14.00 42.67
CA ALA A 839 29.93 -14.29 43.14
C ALA A 839 30.87 -13.07 43.08
N THR A 840 30.60 -12.15 42.15
CA THR A 840 31.41 -10.95 41.86
C THR A 840 30.89 -9.70 42.57
N ALA A 841 29.82 -9.79 43.36
CA ALA A 841 29.37 -8.69 44.20
C ALA A 841 30.33 -8.56 45.40
N LEU A 842 31.04 -7.42 45.48
CA LEU A 842 31.91 -7.07 46.62
C LEU A 842 31.08 -6.84 47.89
#